data_AF-A0A428Z702-F1
#
_entry.id   AF-A0A428Z702-F1
#
_cell.length_a   1.000
_cell.length_b   1.000
_cell.length_c   1.000
_cell.angle_alpha   90.00
_cell.angle_beta   90.00
_cell.angle_gamma   90.00
#
_symmetry.space_group_name_H-M   'P 1'
#
loop_
_entity.id
_entity.type
_entity.pdbx_description
1 polymer ?
#
loop_
_entity_poly.entity_id
_entity_poly.type
_entity_poly.pdbx_seq_one_letter_code
_entity_poly.pdbx_strand_id
1 'polypeptide(L)'
;MVESHADAHQARGGQAMTTMWIGRRQTRLEKQLVETRFPGGVGVPSSVGLALSLLLAVFCAFYLQQPATPAVAEAVVQPQERFTASMARTLAASVAKEVTNLRAAVTPPAAGLAQNPDDLLGELGAIYPRWRGMALVEGAGERIIAARGEPVPLDELDRTSSHTATVRPLSLAGHGVLLVATIPLGADHEGRHLVACIDLSSSEIPLDERLGQSVLLVTATGAAVDTYGPAPETGDQALSPLIRAAAAEAAAGRTGSEVGSPYADGAAHGATVVPVVAYAPLAVAEMSGTLGLSVVSVSRASIDREESQWYPLVPSGALVIVAVLGFVLVRAALVKPVRRLRADAIAVASGVLDRTIRTSGVVEVRRIAVAIEHCRARLRGEAARPNRRSALGLSIRHAVILSTVALFAWSALLATTVGLSLPAVPEAAVRQRAVEVSWITDSVRRSLDEGMSDLKVLSRFSARNQEPELRTSMERLAGREIRYRSVYLVDQAGRTIVHFGRQPLRAEERLPVDEEGLCQANTSGRLPVIFAYRSLADGQRAVVAEFDVEHISGLLRQSAGRTRIVDSGLRTIADTQGYLAFQELSDDSLRRSVGEARTRISSASITDSSAGPSVVASVAIGGSRAATALGWVVVAEQPVAELNLPENELRRRALVVALLGAVIALLHCVWHELMFVRPLRRTAAAGERLVDGDIKSVIYPVRQDHVGTITSCLEICRQALADGTHRLGDVRRPRGKPAEIRPRRSAAGSPKHALIRRES
;
A
#
# COMPACT_ATOMS: atom_id res chain seq x y z
N MET A 1 -76.37 54.75 36.63
CA MET A 1 -75.86 54.17 35.36
C MET A 1 -74.51 54.77 34.91
N VAL A 2 -73.90 55.70 35.66
CA VAL A 2 -72.56 56.26 35.35
C VAL A 2 -71.43 55.59 36.17
N GLU A 3 -71.69 55.02 37.35
CA GLU A 3 -70.68 54.30 38.14
C GLU A 3 -70.25 52.95 37.53
N SER A 4 -71.15 52.26 36.81
CA SER A 4 -70.82 50.95 36.20
C SER A 4 -69.84 51.03 35.02
N HIS A 5 -69.65 52.20 34.41
CA HIS A 5 -68.71 52.37 33.29
C HIS A 5 -67.28 52.73 33.75
N ALA A 6 -67.13 53.34 34.92
CA ALA A 6 -65.83 53.64 35.52
C ALA A 6 -65.11 52.37 36.00
N ASP A 7 -65.83 51.46 36.64
CA ASP A 7 -65.27 50.18 37.13
C ASP A 7 -64.82 49.25 35.99
N ALA A 8 -65.52 49.26 34.85
CA ALA A 8 -65.13 48.47 33.68
C ALA A 8 -63.85 49.01 32.99
N HIS A 9 -63.64 50.33 32.98
CA HIS A 9 -62.41 50.95 32.49
C HIS A 9 -61.24 50.77 33.47
N GLN A 10 -61.49 50.79 34.77
CA GLN A 10 -60.49 50.55 35.82
C GLN A 10 -60.05 49.08 35.88
N ALA A 11 -60.98 48.13 35.69
CA ALA A 11 -60.69 46.71 35.54
C ALA A 11 -59.92 46.37 34.25
N ARG A 12 -60.28 46.99 33.11
CA ARG A 12 -59.54 46.84 31.84
C ARG A 12 -58.13 47.47 31.91
N GLY A 13 -57.98 48.62 32.58
CA GLY A 13 -56.68 49.25 32.84
C GLY A 13 -55.78 48.39 33.74
N GLY A 14 -56.35 47.78 34.79
CA GLY A 14 -55.64 46.84 35.66
C GLY A 14 -55.21 45.55 34.95
N GLN A 15 -56.04 45.01 34.06
CA GLN A 15 -55.70 43.84 33.22
C GLN A 15 -54.63 44.17 32.17
N ALA A 16 -54.67 45.35 31.56
CA ALA A 16 -53.63 45.82 30.64
C ALA A 16 -52.28 46.07 31.35
N MET A 17 -52.31 46.63 32.57
CA MET A 17 -51.11 46.83 33.38
C MET A 17 -50.48 45.52 33.85
N THR A 18 -51.29 44.56 34.30
CA THR A 18 -50.79 43.24 34.76
C THR A 18 -50.20 42.43 33.60
N THR A 19 -50.85 42.40 32.43
CA THR A 19 -50.30 41.75 31.23
C THR A 19 -49.00 42.41 30.75
N MET A 20 -48.92 43.73 30.76
CA MET A 20 -47.70 44.48 30.42
C MET A 20 -46.56 44.23 31.43
N TRP A 21 -46.88 44.06 32.71
CA TRP A 21 -45.89 43.80 33.76
C TRP A 21 -45.37 42.35 33.72
N ILE A 22 -46.24 41.39 33.45
CA ILE A 22 -45.89 39.98 33.23
C ILE A 22 -44.99 39.83 31.99
N GLY A 23 -45.32 40.50 30.87
CA GLY A 23 -44.46 40.51 29.68
C GLY A 23 -43.08 41.12 29.93
N ARG A 24 -43.00 42.17 30.77
CA ARG A 24 -41.71 42.76 31.20
C ARG A 24 -40.91 41.84 32.12
N ARG A 25 -41.56 41.04 32.96
CA ARG A 25 -40.89 40.03 33.80
C ARG A 25 -40.36 38.86 32.97
N GLN A 26 -41.15 38.39 32.01
CA GLN A 26 -40.72 37.32 31.10
C GLN A 26 -39.47 37.72 30.30
N THR A 27 -39.49 38.91 29.68
CA THR A 27 -38.35 39.43 28.92
C THR A 27 -37.12 39.72 29.80
N ARG A 28 -37.32 40.11 31.07
CA ARG A 28 -36.22 40.24 32.04
C ARG A 28 -35.62 38.88 32.41
N LEU A 29 -36.46 37.89 32.68
CA LEU A 29 -36.04 36.53 33.01
C LEU A 29 -35.27 35.88 31.85
N GLU A 30 -35.76 36.05 30.62
CA GLU A 30 -35.05 35.59 29.41
C GLU A 30 -33.66 36.23 29.24
N LYS A 31 -33.50 37.51 29.62
CA LYS A 31 -32.19 38.18 29.61
C LYS A 31 -31.26 37.71 30.74
N GLN A 32 -31.81 37.28 31.88
CA GLN A 32 -31.04 36.75 33.00
C GLN A 32 -30.56 35.32 32.76
N LEU A 33 -31.31 34.54 31.97
CA LEU A 33 -31.00 33.16 31.59
C LEU A 33 -30.09 33.14 30.35
N VAL A 34 -28.79 33.36 30.56
CA VAL A 34 -27.78 33.33 29.49
C VAL A 34 -27.67 31.93 28.90
N GLU A 35 -27.91 31.80 27.59
CA GLU A 35 -27.76 30.55 26.85
C GLU A 35 -26.59 30.59 25.90
N THR A 36 -25.71 29.59 25.99
CA THR A 36 -24.64 29.39 25.02
C THR A 36 -25.21 28.83 23.72
N ARG A 37 -25.06 29.58 22.60
CA ARG A 37 -25.57 29.15 21.28
C ARG A 37 -24.81 27.95 20.72
N PHE A 38 -23.49 27.94 20.88
CA PHE A 38 -22.60 26.83 20.54
C PHE A 38 -21.70 26.54 21.75
N PRO A 39 -21.52 25.29 22.17
CA PRO A 39 -22.10 24.02 21.67
C PRO A 39 -23.47 23.63 22.30
N GLY A 40 -24.19 24.55 22.96
CA GLY A 40 -25.35 24.25 23.82
C GLY A 40 -26.74 24.24 23.15
N GLY A 41 -26.88 24.61 21.88
CA GLY A 41 -28.18 24.59 21.21
C GLY A 41 -28.72 23.18 21.02
N VAL A 42 -29.95 22.88 21.49
CA VAL A 42 -30.52 21.51 21.44
C VAL A 42 -30.63 20.93 20.03
N GLY A 43 -30.72 21.79 19.00
CA GLY A 43 -30.76 21.38 17.60
C GLY A 43 -29.40 21.27 16.91
N VAL A 44 -28.32 21.81 17.51
CA VAL A 44 -27.01 21.90 16.86
C VAL A 44 -26.43 20.50 16.60
N PRO A 45 -26.41 19.56 17.56
CA PRO A 45 -25.77 18.26 17.31
C PRO A 45 -26.52 17.41 16.29
N SER A 46 -27.85 17.54 16.20
CA SER A 46 -28.63 16.92 15.13
C SER A 46 -28.29 17.49 13.76
N SER A 47 -28.14 18.82 13.64
CA SER A 47 -27.81 19.49 12.38
C SER A 47 -26.37 19.21 11.94
N VAL A 48 -25.41 19.22 12.86
CA VAL A 48 -24.02 18.85 12.60
C VAL A 48 -23.91 17.38 12.20
N GLY A 49 -24.63 16.49 12.89
CA GLY A 49 -24.69 15.07 12.53
C GLY A 49 -25.22 14.85 11.12
N LEU A 50 -26.34 15.50 10.75
CA LEU A 50 -26.86 15.43 9.38
C LEU A 50 -25.84 15.97 8.36
N ALA A 51 -25.24 17.12 8.63
CA ALA A 51 -24.25 17.71 7.72
C ALA A 51 -23.04 16.78 7.51
N LEU A 52 -22.50 16.19 8.58
CA LEU A 52 -21.40 15.23 8.52
C LEU A 52 -21.79 13.96 7.78
N SER A 53 -22.97 13.41 8.02
CA SER A 53 -23.45 12.22 7.31
C SER A 53 -23.74 12.49 5.83
N LEU A 54 -24.25 13.66 5.47
CA LEU A 54 -24.43 14.05 4.07
C LEU A 54 -23.08 14.28 3.38
N LEU A 55 -22.12 14.92 4.06
CA LEU A 55 -20.76 15.06 3.56
C LEU A 55 -20.11 13.68 3.37
N LEU A 56 -20.30 12.75 4.30
CA LEU A 56 -19.86 11.37 4.16
C LEU A 56 -20.56 10.67 2.99
N ALA A 57 -21.85 10.91 2.72
CA ALA A 57 -22.55 10.34 1.58
C ALA A 57 -22.01 10.86 0.24
N VAL A 58 -21.71 12.15 0.16
CA VAL A 58 -21.04 12.76 -1.00
C VAL A 58 -19.63 12.20 -1.15
N PHE A 59 -18.85 12.15 -0.07
CA PHE A 59 -17.53 11.53 -0.06
C PHE A 59 -17.60 10.06 -0.48
N CYS A 60 -18.56 9.28 0.02
CA CYS A 60 -18.78 7.89 -0.37
C CYS A 60 -19.06 7.76 -1.87
N ALA A 61 -19.88 8.65 -2.44
CA ALA A 61 -20.17 8.62 -3.87
C ALA A 61 -18.93 8.90 -4.72
N PHE A 62 -18.11 9.90 -4.35
CA PHE A 62 -16.90 10.25 -5.10
C PHE A 62 -15.71 9.34 -4.84
N TYR A 63 -15.53 8.88 -3.60
CA TYR A 63 -14.36 8.09 -3.21
C TYR A 63 -14.47 6.64 -3.67
N LEU A 64 -15.70 6.08 -3.68
CA LEU A 64 -15.96 4.75 -4.23
C LEU A 64 -16.12 4.76 -5.76
N GLN A 65 -16.26 5.93 -6.40
CA GLN A 65 -16.17 6.01 -7.86
C GLN A 65 -14.77 5.60 -8.29
N GLN A 66 -14.69 4.49 -9.01
CA GLN A 66 -13.50 4.17 -9.77
C GLN A 66 -13.50 5.08 -11.02
N PRO A 67 -12.34 5.67 -11.40
CA PRO A 67 -12.23 6.29 -12.71
C PRO A 67 -12.63 5.27 -13.79
N ALA A 68 -13.29 5.73 -14.86
CA ALA A 68 -13.81 4.87 -15.93
C ALA A 68 -12.72 4.11 -16.74
N THR A 69 -11.46 4.19 -16.31
CA THR A 69 -10.29 3.51 -16.85
C THR A 69 -9.31 3.24 -15.69
N PRO A 70 -8.65 2.06 -15.64
CA PRO A 70 -8.32 1.20 -16.77
C PRO A 70 -9.23 -0.04 -16.84
N ALA A 71 -9.57 -0.46 -18.06
CA ALA A 71 -10.25 -1.72 -18.30
C ALA A 71 -9.40 -2.96 -17.93
N VAL A 72 -8.16 -2.74 -17.46
CA VAL A 72 -7.18 -3.77 -17.08
C VAL A 72 -6.75 -3.52 -15.64
N ALA A 73 -6.75 -4.57 -14.81
CA ALA A 73 -6.30 -4.49 -13.43
C ALA A 73 -4.83 -4.01 -13.36
N GLU A 74 -4.54 -3.08 -12.42
CA GLU A 74 -3.18 -2.61 -12.15
C GLU A 74 -2.25 -3.76 -11.72
N ALA A 75 -2.82 -4.84 -11.17
CA ALA A 75 -2.17 -6.11 -10.92
C ALA A 75 -1.57 -6.79 -12.18
N VAL A 76 -1.98 -6.41 -13.39
CA VAL A 76 -1.38 -6.87 -14.66
C VAL A 76 -0.38 -5.85 -15.21
N VAL A 77 -0.69 -4.56 -15.09
CA VAL A 77 0.12 -3.46 -15.65
C VAL A 77 1.44 -3.27 -14.88
N GLN A 78 1.39 -3.15 -13.55
CA GLN A 78 2.61 -2.88 -12.76
C GLN A 78 3.66 -4.00 -12.86
N PRO A 79 3.31 -5.30 -12.85
CA PRO A 79 4.30 -6.35 -13.10
C PRO A 79 4.96 -6.24 -14.48
N GLN A 80 4.23 -5.82 -15.52
CA GLN A 80 4.78 -5.59 -16.86
C GLN A 80 5.78 -4.43 -16.89
N GLU A 81 5.47 -3.32 -16.22
CA GLU A 81 6.40 -2.21 -16.06
C GLU A 81 7.69 -2.64 -15.34
N ARG A 82 7.56 -3.35 -14.21
CA ARG A 82 8.70 -3.85 -13.44
C ARG A 82 9.55 -4.85 -14.23
N PHE A 83 8.91 -5.74 -14.96
CA PHE A 83 9.57 -6.69 -15.86
C PHE A 83 10.38 -5.94 -16.93
N THR A 84 9.74 -5.02 -17.66
CA THR A 84 10.39 -4.23 -18.72
C THR A 84 11.56 -3.40 -18.19
N ALA A 85 11.39 -2.73 -17.05
CA ALA A 85 12.44 -1.96 -16.41
C ALA A 85 13.62 -2.83 -15.93
N SER A 86 13.33 -4.04 -15.44
CA SER A 86 14.37 -4.98 -15.00
C SER A 86 15.10 -5.61 -16.18
N MET A 87 14.41 -5.89 -17.28
CA MET A 87 15.02 -6.29 -18.54
C MET A 87 15.95 -5.22 -19.08
N ALA A 88 15.48 -3.97 -19.18
CA ALA A 88 16.31 -2.85 -19.64
C ALA A 88 17.58 -2.67 -18.79
N ARG A 89 17.46 -2.76 -17.45
CA ARG A 89 18.64 -2.72 -16.56
C ARG A 89 19.57 -3.91 -16.76
N THR A 90 19.04 -5.11 -16.95
CA THR A 90 19.84 -6.33 -17.14
C THR A 90 20.59 -6.29 -18.48
N LEU A 91 19.92 -5.87 -19.55
CA LEU A 91 20.53 -5.65 -20.85
C LEU A 91 21.60 -4.56 -20.75
N ALA A 92 21.29 -3.42 -20.12
CA ALA A 92 22.26 -2.33 -19.91
C ALA A 92 23.50 -2.79 -19.13
N ALA A 93 23.32 -3.58 -18.07
CA ALA A 93 24.41 -4.16 -17.30
C ALA A 93 25.23 -5.16 -18.13
N SER A 94 24.58 -5.99 -18.95
CA SER A 94 25.28 -6.87 -19.90
C SER A 94 26.11 -6.06 -20.88
N VAL A 95 25.58 -4.97 -21.45
CA VAL A 95 26.34 -4.10 -22.35
C VAL A 95 27.53 -3.47 -21.64
N ALA A 96 27.32 -2.91 -20.44
CA ALA A 96 28.39 -2.32 -19.64
C ALA A 96 29.50 -3.33 -19.30
N LYS A 97 29.13 -4.59 -19.00
CA LYS A 97 30.06 -5.68 -18.75
C LYS A 97 30.90 -5.99 -19.98
N GLU A 98 30.29 -6.10 -21.16
CA GLU A 98 31.04 -6.38 -22.40
C GLU A 98 31.98 -5.22 -22.76
N VAL A 99 31.58 -3.97 -22.53
CA VAL A 99 32.48 -2.80 -22.65
C VAL A 99 33.65 -2.89 -21.67
N THR A 100 33.39 -3.31 -20.44
CA THR A 100 34.43 -3.49 -19.42
C THR A 100 35.39 -4.62 -19.80
N ASN A 101 34.87 -5.73 -20.34
CA ASN A 101 35.66 -6.84 -20.87
C ASN A 101 36.55 -6.39 -22.03
N LEU A 102 35.99 -5.58 -22.94
CA LEU A 102 36.72 -5.00 -24.06
C LEU A 102 37.84 -4.05 -23.59
N ARG A 103 37.59 -3.22 -22.56
CA ARG A 103 38.64 -2.40 -21.91
C ARG A 103 39.72 -3.26 -21.25
N ALA A 104 39.32 -4.32 -20.56
CA ALA A 104 40.25 -5.25 -19.91
C ALA A 104 41.14 -5.97 -20.93
N ALA A 105 40.59 -6.33 -22.10
CA ALA A 105 41.33 -6.95 -23.20
C ALA A 105 42.46 -6.07 -23.76
N VAL A 106 42.43 -4.75 -23.52
CA VAL A 106 43.37 -3.76 -24.06
C VAL A 106 44.33 -3.19 -22.99
N THR A 107 44.18 -3.58 -21.72
CA THR A 107 45.00 -3.10 -20.57
C THR A 107 46.30 -3.94 -20.41
N PRO A 108 47.44 -3.38 -19.95
CA PRO A 108 48.78 -3.98 -20.13
C PRO A 108 49.02 -5.14 -19.15
N PRO A 109 48.90 -6.39 -19.63
CA PRO A 109 50.09 -7.13 -20.03
C PRO A 109 50.08 -7.41 -21.54
N ALA A 110 49.54 -6.46 -22.30
CA ALA A 110 49.54 -6.33 -23.75
C ALA A 110 50.92 -6.24 -24.43
N ALA A 111 52.01 -6.64 -23.79
CA ALA A 111 53.34 -6.66 -24.41
C ALA A 111 53.41 -7.59 -25.64
N GLY A 112 52.46 -8.53 -25.78
CA GLY A 112 52.31 -9.41 -26.94
C GLY A 112 51.24 -8.98 -27.97
N LEU A 113 50.41 -7.97 -27.67
CA LEU A 113 49.25 -7.56 -28.48
C LEU A 113 49.65 -7.03 -29.87
N ALA A 114 50.93 -6.67 -30.06
CA ALA A 114 51.49 -6.17 -31.31
C ALA A 114 52.38 -7.16 -32.08
N GLN A 115 52.71 -8.34 -31.53
CA GLN A 115 53.65 -9.26 -32.18
C GLN A 115 52.95 -10.34 -33.04
N ASN A 116 51.77 -10.84 -32.65
CA ASN A 116 50.99 -11.78 -33.47
C ASN A 116 49.45 -11.58 -33.30
N PRO A 117 48.81 -10.77 -34.16
CA PRO A 117 47.42 -10.36 -33.95
C PRO A 117 46.37 -11.48 -34.16
N ASP A 118 46.66 -12.50 -34.97
CA ASP A 118 45.72 -13.62 -35.20
C ASP A 118 45.61 -14.58 -34.00
N ASP A 119 46.71 -14.84 -33.31
CA ASP A 119 46.75 -15.66 -32.09
C ASP A 119 46.00 -14.98 -30.95
N LEU A 120 46.17 -13.66 -30.84
CA LEU A 120 45.46 -12.83 -29.88
C LEU A 120 43.94 -12.88 -30.10
N LEU A 121 43.48 -12.64 -31.33
CA LEU A 121 42.05 -12.73 -31.63
C LEU A 121 41.52 -14.15 -31.39
N GLY A 122 42.34 -15.18 -31.62
CA GLY A 122 42.03 -16.56 -31.24
C GLY A 122 41.84 -16.75 -29.74
N GLU A 123 42.74 -16.18 -28.94
CA GLU A 123 42.66 -16.22 -27.48
C GLU A 123 41.44 -15.44 -26.95
N LEU A 124 41.21 -14.22 -27.45
CA LEU A 124 40.06 -13.40 -27.08
C LEU A 124 38.74 -14.09 -27.45
N GLY A 125 38.64 -14.72 -28.61
CA GLY A 125 37.45 -15.50 -28.98
C GLY A 125 37.20 -16.71 -28.07
N ALA A 126 38.27 -17.31 -27.53
CA ALA A 126 38.16 -18.39 -26.54
C ALA A 126 37.86 -17.88 -25.11
N ILE A 127 38.15 -16.62 -24.79
CA ILE A 127 37.81 -15.96 -23.52
C ILE A 127 36.37 -15.43 -23.55
N TYR A 128 35.98 -14.80 -24.66
CA TYR A 128 34.72 -14.09 -24.84
C TYR A 128 33.88 -14.76 -25.93
N PRO A 129 33.21 -15.89 -25.64
CA PRO A 129 32.45 -16.65 -26.64
C PRO A 129 31.24 -15.90 -27.21
N ARG A 130 30.85 -14.76 -26.60
CA ARG A 130 29.78 -13.87 -27.08
C ARG A 130 30.23 -12.92 -28.18
N TRP A 131 31.53 -12.81 -28.43
CA TRP A 131 32.08 -11.98 -29.49
C TRP A 131 32.06 -12.80 -30.77
N ARG A 132 31.04 -12.56 -31.61
CA ARG A 132 30.84 -13.30 -32.87
C ARG A 132 31.90 -12.95 -33.89
N GLY A 133 32.35 -11.70 -33.89
CA GLY A 133 33.39 -11.19 -34.79
C GLY A 133 34.30 -10.21 -34.04
N MET A 134 35.58 -10.23 -34.37
CA MET A 134 36.57 -9.29 -33.86
C MET A 134 37.48 -8.83 -34.99
N ALA A 135 37.88 -7.57 -34.96
CA ALA A 135 38.86 -7.03 -35.88
C ALA A 135 39.80 -6.06 -35.17
N LEU A 136 41.09 -6.14 -35.49
CA LEU A 136 42.06 -5.12 -35.17
C LEU A 136 42.20 -4.20 -36.38
N VAL A 137 41.87 -2.92 -36.21
CA VAL A 137 41.90 -1.93 -37.29
C VAL A 137 42.90 -0.82 -37.00
N GLU A 138 43.46 -0.25 -38.06
CA GLU A 138 44.39 0.87 -38.03
C GLU A 138 43.79 2.07 -38.75
N GLY A 139 44.04 3.26 -38.21
CA GLY A 139 43.30 4.46 -38.56
C GLY A 139 41.84 4.37 -38.09
N ALA A 140 41.02 5.36 -38.40
CA ALA A 140 39.59 5.40 -38.06
C ALA A 140 38.76 4.36 -38.88
N GLY A 141 39.19 3.10 -38.92
CA GLY A 141 38.58 2.00 -39.69
C GLY A 141 39.12 1.84 -41.12
N GLU A 142 40.24 2.46 -41.49
CA GLU A 142 40.73 2.47 -42.89
C GLU A 142 41.45 1.18 -43.31
N ARG A 143 42.09 0.47 -42.36
CA ARG A 143 42.85 -0.75 -42.67
C ARG A 143 42.64 -1.83 -41.61
N ILE A 144 42.21 -3.03 -42.02
CA ILE A 144 42.15 -4.21 -41.15
C ILE A 144 43.57 -4.80 -41.05
N ILE A 145 44.07 -4.94 -39.82
CA ILE A 145 45.33 -5.63 -39.52
C ILE A 145 45.08 -7.14 -39.39
N ALA A 146 44.04 -7.52 -38.64
CA ALA A 146 43.63 -8.90 -38.44
C ALA A 146 42.13 -8.96 -38.13
N ALA A 147 41.47 -10.07 -38.46
CA ALA A 147 40.05 -10.30 -38.16
C ALA A 147 39.79 -11.77 -37.87
N ARG A 148 38.83 -12.05 -36.99
CA ARG A 148 38.44 -13.42 -36.63
C ARG A 148 36.95 -13.49 -36.30
N GLY A 149 36.33 -14.60 -36.69
CA GLY A 149 34.89 -14.81 -36.53
C GLY A 149 34.10 -14.19 -37.69
N GLU A 150 32.92 -13.67 -37.38
CA GLU A 150 32.05 -13.00 -38.35
C GLU A 150 32.63 -11.67 -38.84
N PRO A 151 32.36 -11.31 -40.12
CA PRO A 151 32.87 -10.07 -40.69
C PRO A 151 32.31 -8.85 -39.95
N VAL A 152 33.21 -8.01 -39.46
CA VAL A 152 32.87 -6.77 -38.76
C VAL A 152 32.45 -5.71 -39.80
N PRO A 153 31.27 -5.08 -39.67
CA PRO A 153 30.80 -4.05 -40.61
C PRO A 153 31.54 -2.72 -40.35
N LEU A 154 32.65 -2.52 -41.06
CA LEU A 154 33.51 -1.33 -40.88
C LEU A 154 32.93 -0.05 -41.47
N ASP A 155 32.06 -0.17 -42.47
CA ASP A 155 31.42 0.98 -43.13
C ASP A 155 30.47 1.76 -42.21
N GLU A 156 29.99 1.10 -41.15
CA GLU A 156 29.04 1.66 -40.18
C GLU A 156 29.73 2.20 -38.91
N LEU A 157 31.07 2.13 -38.83
CA LEU A 157 31.85 2.69 -37.74
C LEU A 157 31.93 4.21 -37.80
N ASP A 158 31.77 4.86 -36.64
CA ASP A 158 31.89 6.31 -36.53
C ASP A 158 33.37 6.72 -36.59
N ARG A 159 33.77 7.41 -37.65
CA ARG A 159 35.16 7.80 -37.92
C ARG A 159 35.66 8.97 -37.05
N THR A 160 34.84 9.45 -36.11
CA THR A 160 35.01 10.77 -35.47
C THR A 160 35.53 10.74 -34.03
N SER A 161 35.62 9.58 -33.36
CA SER A 161 36.02 9.51 -31.94
C SER A 161 37.27 8.65 -31.70
N SER A 162 38.47 9.19 -31.94
CA SER A 162 39.73 8.47 -31.80
C SER A 162 40.19 8.19 -30.34
N HIS A 163 39.52 8.74 -29.32
CA HIS A 163 40.05 8.75 -27.94
C HIS A 163 39.14 8.12 -26.87
N THR A 164 37.92 7.69 -27.21
CA THR A 164 36.97 7.09 -26.25
C THR A 164 36.31 5.85 -26.81
N ALA A 165 36.06 4.86 -25.96
CA ALA A 165 35.34 3.66 -26.36
C ALA A 165 33.90 4.02 -26.78
N THR A 166 33.47 3.52 -27.94
CA THR A 166 32.11 3.72 -28.47
C THR A 166 31.40 2.39 -28.65
N VAL A 167 30.09 2.38 -28.41
CA VAL A 167 29.23 1.21 -28.65
C VAL A 167 28.04 1.66 -29.48
N ARG A 168 27.76 0.94 -30.56
CA ARG A 168 26.62 1.21 -31.42
C ARG A 168 25.84 -0.07 -31.69
N PRO A 169 24.50 -0.02 -31.61
CA PRO A 169 23.66 -1.12 -32.05
C PRO A 169 23.54 -1.12 -33.58
N LEU A 170 23.62 -2.30 -34.16
CA LEU A 170 23.50 -2.58 -35.58
C LEU A 170 22.47 -3.69 -35.76
N SER A 171 21.51 -3.47 -36.66
CA SER A 171 20.53 -4.48 -37.06
C SER A 171 20.93 -4.97 -38.45
N LEU A 172 21.44 -6.21 -38.54
CA LEU A 172 21.77 -6.83 -39.81
C LEU A 172 20.62 -7.73 -40.27
N ALA A 173 20.28 -7.73 -41.55
CA ALA A 173 19.23 -8.63 -42.06
C ALA A 173 19.62 -10.10 -41.81
N GLY A 174 18.84 -10.82 -41.00
CA GLY A 174 19.06 -12.24 -40.69
C GLY A 174 19.98 -12.54 -39.50
N HIS A 175 20.54 -11.51 -38.86
CA HIS A 175 21.28 -11.63 -37.60
C HIS A 175 20.66 -10.65 -36.61
N GLY A 176 20.33 -11.09 -35.39
CA GLY A 176 19.77 -10.21 -34.35
C GLY A 176 20.67 -9.00 -34.06
N VAL A 177 20.32 -8.21 -33.04
CA VAL A 177 21.05 -6.95 -32.78
C VAL A 177 22.51 -7.24 -32.41
N LEU A 178 23.42 -6.69 -33.20
CA LEU A 178 24.85 -6.74 -32.92
C LEU A 178 25.26 -5.42 -32.28
N LEU A 179 25.98 -5.47 -31.17
CA LEU A 179 26.69 -4.29 -30.66
C LEU A 179 28.09 -4.30 -31.23
N VAL A 180 28.43 -3.24 -31.96
CA VAL A 180 29.82 -3.00 -32.35
C VAL A 180 30.43 -2.06 -31.32
N ALA A 181 31.40 -2.60 -30.58
CA ALA A 181 32.17 -1.87 -29.60
C ALA A 181 33.59 -1.63 -30.13
N THR A 182 34.03 -0.37 -30.10
CA THR A 182 35.34 0.07 -30.57
C THR A 182 36.11 0.69 -29.41
N ILE A 183 37.38 0.29 -29.24
CA ILE A 183 38.25 0.85 -28.21
C ILE A 183 39.66 1.13 -28.77
N PRO A 184 40.27 2.30 -28.48
CA PRO A 184 41.66 2.55 -28.82
C PRO A 184 42.62 1.66 -28.01
N LEU A 185 43.68 1.18 -28.68
CA LEU A 185 44.82 0.58 -27.99
C LEU A 185 45.62 1.69 -27.28
N GLY A 186 46.30 1.33 -26.17
CA GLY A 186 47.02 2.26 -25.30
C GLY A 186 48.16 3.03 -26.00
N ALA A 187 48.86 3.89 -25.24
CA ALA A 187 49.84 4.86 -25.74
C ALA A 187 50.97 4.28 -26.62
N ASP A 188 51.31 2.99 -26.47
CA ASP A 188 52.35 2.31 -27.27
C ASP A 188 51.89 1.95 -28.71
N HIS A 189 50.58 2.08 -29.02
CA HIS A 189 49.96 1.68 -30.29
C HIS A 189 48.98 2.74 -30.82
N GLU A 190 49.42 4.00 -30.87
CA GLU A 190 48.62 5.12 -31.39
C GLU A 190 47.97 4.80 -32.75
N GLY A 191 46.66 5.04 -32.86
CA GLY A 191 45.89 4.87 -34.09
C GLY A 191 45.37 3.46 -34.38
N ARG A 192 45.58 2.49 -33.49
CA ARG A 192 44.97 1.15 -33.58
C ARG A 192 43.76 1.01 -32.69
N HIS A 193 42.72 0.35 -33.19
CA HIS A 193 41.49 0.09 -32.46
C HIS A 193 41.13 -1.40 -32.50
N LEU A 194 40.67 -1.92 -31.37
CA LEU A 194 40.02 -3.23 -31.30
C LEU A 194 38.51 -3.03 -31.48
N VAL A 195 37.94 -3.73 -32.44
CA VAL A 195 36.51 -3.75 -32.73
C VAL A 195 35.98 -5.15 -32.43
N ALA A 196 34.91 -5.23 -31.65
CA ALA A 196 34.22 -6.49 -31.38
C ALA A 196 32.73 -6.36 -31.74
N CYS A 197 32.22 -7.33 -32.49
CA CYS A 197 30.80 -7.58 -32.72
C CYS A 197 30.28 -8.52 -31.63
N ILE A 198 29.50 -7.95 -30.73
CA ILE A 198 28.91 -8.65 -29.59
C ILE A 198 27.46 -8.95 -29.91
N ASP A 199 27.07 -10.21 -29.74
CA ASP A 199 25.66 -10.57 -29.86
C ASP A 199 24.88 -10.15 -28.61
N LEU A 200 23.87 -9.30 -28.81
CA LEU A 200 22.91 -8.96 -27.75
C LEU A 200 21.94 -10.09 -27.46
N SER A 201 21.94 -11.17 -28.25
CA SER A 201 21.02 -12.30 -28.10
C SER A 201 20.91 -12.73 -26.64
N SER A 202 19.76 -12.41 -26.04
CA SER A 202 19.44 -12.88 -24.71
C SER A 202 18.87 -14.28 -24.85
N SER A 203 19.60 -15.27 -24.33
CA SER A 203 19.08 -16.62 -24.13
C SER A 203 17.76 -16.56 -23.34
N GLU A 204 16.75 -17.27 -23.87
CA GLU A 204 15.37 -17.48 -23.37
C GLU A 204 14.83 -16.40 -22.42
N ILE A 205 14.19 -15.37 -22.98
CA ILE A 205 13.30 -14.52 -22.19
C ILE A 205 12.05 -15.35 -21.89
N PRO A 206 11.69 -15.58 -20.62
CA PRO A 206 10.48 -16.31 -20.29
C PRO A 206 9.26 -15.48 -20.71
N LEU A 207 8.57 -15.93 -21.75
CA LEU A 207 7.34 -15.32 -22.26
C LEU A 207 6.19 -16.32 -22.15
N ASP A 208 4.97 -15.84 -21.86
CA ASP A 208 3.76 -16.67 -21.92
C ASP A 208 3.02 -16.41 -23.24
N GLU A 209 2.98 -17.42 -24.11
CA GLU A 209 2.28 -17.36 -25.41
C GLU A 209 0.79 -17.03 -25.27
N ARG A 210 0.13 -17.47 -24.18
CA ARG A 210 -1.31 -17.24 -23.97
C ARG A 210 -1.62 -15.82 -23.52
N LEU A 211 -0.64 -15.10 -22.96
CA LEU A 211 -0.74 -13.66 -22.71
C LEU A 211 -0.42 -12.82 -23.96
N GLY A 212 -0.07 -13.48 -25.07
CA GLY A 212 0.37 -12.83 -26.31
C GLY A 212 1.56 -11.93 -26.09
N GLN A 213 2.44 -12.28 -25.14
CA GLN A 213 3.56 -11.45 -24.73
C GLN A 213 4.64 -11.38 -25.79
N SER A 214 5.10 -10.18 -26.09
CA SER A 214 6.29 -9.96 -26.89
C SER A 214 7.14 -8.85 -26.31
N VAL A 215 8.45 -8.98 -26.43
CA VAL A 215 9.40 -7.95 -26.02
C VAL A 215 10.13 -7.46 -27.26
N LEU A 216 10.08 -6.16 -27.49
CA LEU A 216 10.70 -5.49 -28.62
C LEU A 216 11.86 -4.64 -28.11
N LEU A 217 12.99 -4.73 -28.80
CA LEU A 217 14.05 -3.74 -28.68
C LEU A 217 13.81 -2.70 -29.77
N VAL A 218 13.47 -1.47 -29.40
CA VAL A 218 13.05 -0.43 -30.35
C VAL A 218 13.99 0.76 -30.35
N THR A 219 14.13 1.40 -31.51
CA THR A 219 14.79 2.72 -31.62
C THR A 219 13.86 3.82 -31.12
N ALA A 220 14.39 5.05 -30.97
CA ALA A 220 13.60 6.24 -30.66
C ALA A 220 12.44 6.54 -31.64
N THR A 221 12.46 5.98 -32.86
CA THR A 221 11.38 6.15 -33.84
C THR A 221 10.28 5.08 -33.72
N GLY A 222 10.45 4.11 -32.82
CA GLY A 222 9.55 2.96 -32.65
C GLY A 222 9.80 1.83 -33.65
N ALA A 223 10.91 1.87 -34.40
CA ALA A 223 11.30 0.75 -35.26
C ALA A 223 11.86 -0.39 -34.40
N ALA A 224 11.30 -1.59 -34.54
CA ALA A 224 11.81 -2.78 -33.86
C ALA A 224 13.14 -3.20 -34.49
N VAL A 225 14.17 -3.23 -33.67
CA VAL A 225 15.54 -3.69 -33.98
C VAL A 225 15.65 -5.19 -33.69
N ASP A 226 14.99 -5.64 -32.62
CA ASP A 226 14.82 -7.05 -32.25
C ASP A 226 13.40 -7.32 -31.77
N THR A 227 12.97 -8.57 -31.84
CA THR A 227 11.69 -9.00 -31.28
C THR A 227 11.79 -10.41 -30.71
N TYR A 228 11.40 -10.53 -29.45
CA TYR A 228 11.31 -11.77 -28.70
C TYR A 228 9.85 -12.14 -28.51
N GLY A 229 9.50 -13.38 -28.86
CA GLY A 229 8.11 -13.86 -28.88
C GLY A 229 7.41 -13.58 -30.22
N PRO A 230 6.08 -13.78 -30.29
CA PRO A 230 5.32 -13.52 -31.50
C PRO A 230 5.42 -12.05 -31.89
N ALA A 231 5.98 -11.79 -33.08
CA ALA A 231 6.09 -10.43 -33.57
C ALA A 231 4.69 -9.81 -33.76
N PRO A 232 4.46 -8.58 -33.28
CA PRO A 232 3.21 -7.90 -33.57
C PRO A 232 3.06 -7.75 -35.09
N GLU A 233 1.90 -8.12 -35.63
CA GLU A 233 1.68 -8.11 -37.08
C GLU A 233 1.88 -6.70 -37.64
N THR A 234 2.67 -6.59 -38.70
CA THR A 234 2.94 -5.33 -39.39
C THR A 234 1.63 -4.74 -39.91
N GLY A 235 1.13 -3.69 -39.25
CA GLY A 235 -0.15 -3.06 -39.59
C GLY A 235 -1.25 -3.22 -38.53
N ASP A 236 -0.95 -3.80 -37.37
CA ASP A 236 -1.86 -3.76 -36.21
C ASP A 236 -2.13 -2.28 -35.83
N GLN A 237 -3.32 -1.80 -36.21
CA GLN A 237 -3.74 -0.42 -36.02
C GLN A 237 -3.87 -0.04 -34.54
N ALA A 238 -4.07 -1.02 -33.65
CA ALA A 238 -4.18 -0.79 -32.21
C ALA A 238 -2.80 -0.69 -31.54
N LEU A 239 -1.84 -1.55 -31.92
CA LEU A 239 -0.51 -1.62 -31.26
C LEU A 239 0.51 -0.63 -31.81
N SER A 240 0.52 -0.39 -33.12
CA SER A 240 1.52 0.48 -33.78
C SER A 240 1.63 1.90 -33.19
N PRO A 241 0.53 2.63 -32.90
CA PRO A 241 0.65 3.96 -32.29
C PRO A 241 1.14 3.90 -30.84
N LEU A 242 0.75 2.87 -30.07
CA LEU A 242 1.17 2.69 -28.68
C LEU A 242 2.67 2.40 -28.58
N ILE A 243 3.20 1.52 -29.43
CA ILE A 243 4.64 1.21 -29.47
C ILE A 243 5.44 2.46 -29.82
N ARG A 244 4.96 3.28 -30.77
CA ARG A 244 5.64 4.53 -31.15
C ARG A 244 5.62 5.57 -30.03
N ALA A 245 4.49 5.71 -29.32
CA ALA A 245 4.40 6.59 -28.15
C ALA A 245 5.33 6.13 -27.03
N ALA A 246 5.28 4.84 -26.69
CA ALA A 246 6.14 4.21 -25.70
C ALA A 246 7.63 4.37 -26.03
N ALA A 247 8.02 4.19 -27.30
CA ALA A 247 9.40 4.40 -27.75
C ALA A 247 9.87 5.86 -27.60
N ALA A 248 9.00 6.83 -27.88
CA ALA A 248 9.31 8.25 -27.71
C ALA A 248 9.47 8.64 -26.24
N GLU A 249 8.59 8.13 -25.36
CA GLU A 249 8.66 8.33 -23.91
C GLU A 249 9.94 7.71 -23.32
N ALA A 250 10.28 6.49 -23.74
CA ALA A 250 11.51 5.82 -23.34
C ALA A 250 12.76 6.54 -23.87
N ALA A 251 12.75 7.03 -25.12
CA ALA A 251 13.84 7.84 -25.66
C ALA A 251 14.06 9.15 -24.87
N ALA A 252 13.01 9.68 -24.23
CA ALA A 252 13.10 10.82 -23.31
C ALA A 252 13.58 10.44 -21.90
N GLY A 253 14.00 9.18 -21.69
CA GLY A 253 14.52 8.68 -20.42
C GLY A 253 13.45 8.27 -19.40
N ARG A 254 12.18 8.13 -19.81
CA ARG A 254 11.08 7.76 -18.91
C ARG A 254 10.80 6.26 -18.95
N THR A 255 10.33 5.73 -17.82
CA THR A 255 9.88 4.33 -17.67
C THR A 255 8.43 4.34 -17.24
N GLY A 256 7.60 3.50 -17.84
CA GLY A 256 6.16 3.45 -17.54
C GLY A 256 5.42 2.46 -18.44
N SER A 257 4.11 2.63 -18.52
CA SER A 257 3.24 1.87 -19.43
C SER A 257 2.16 2.73 -20.06
N GLU A 258 1.72 2.30 -21.23
CA GLU A 258 0.55 2.82 -21.95
C GLU A 258 -0.49 1.71 -22.08
N VAL A 259 -1.75 2.05 -21.82
CA VAL A 259 -2.89 1.14 -21.94
C VAL A 259 -3.73 1.58 -23.14
N GLY A 260 -3.93 0.67 -24.10
CA GLY A 260 -4.70 0.95 -25.31
C GLY A 260 -6.21 0.87 -25.13
N SER A 261 -6.91 1.08 -26.23
CA SER A 261 -8.37 0.92 -26.29
C SER A 261 -8.77 -0.55 -26.36
N PRO A 262 -9.88 -0.96 -25.73
CA PRO A 262 -10.43 -2.30 -25.88
C PRO A 262 -10.77 -2.62 -27.34
N TYR A 263 -10.39 -3.81 -27.81
CA TYR A 263 -10.79 -4.31 -29.13
C TYR A 263 -11.15 -5.81 -29.04
N ALA A 264 -11.92 -6.31 -30.00
CA ALA A 264 -12.26 -7.73 -30.07
C ALA A 264 -11.10 -8.49 -30.69
N ASP A 265 -10.52 -9.44 -29.94
CA ASP A 265 -9.43 -10.26 -30.45
C ASP A 265 -10.00 -11.42 -31.29
N GLY A 266 -9.61 -11.47 -32.56
CA GLY A 266 -9.95 -12.56 -33.47
C GLY A 266 -9.32 -13.90 -33.06
N ALA A 267 -8.18 -13.88 -32.36
CA ALA A 267 -7.48 -15.08 -31.90
C ALA A 267 -8.06 -15.63 -30.59
N ALA A 268 -8.66 -14.78 -29.75
CA ALA A 268 -9.23 -15.16 -28.45
C ALA A 268 -10.76 -15.36 -28.51
N HIS A 269 -11.28 -15.99 -29.58
CA HIS A 269 -12.70 -16.36 -29.73
C HIS A 269 -13.70 -15.19 -29.50
N GLY A 270 -13.33 -13.95 -29.86
CA GLY A 270 -14.18 -12.78 -29.70
C GLY A 270 -14.17 -12.15 -28.29
N ALA A 271 -13.27 -12.58 -27.40
CA ALA A 271 -13.04 -11.89 -26.13
C ALA A 271 -12.56 -10.45 -26.38
N THR A 272 -13.05 -9.51 -25.56
CA THR A 272 -12.55 -8.13 -25.60
C THR A 272 -11.24 -8.07 -24.84
N VAL A 273 -10.16 -7.71 -25.53
CA VAL A 273 -8.83 -7.56 -24.96
C VAL A 273 -8.39 -6.10 -24.99
N VAL A 274 -7.45 -5.77 -24.11
CA VAL A 274 -6.81 -4.46 -24.07
C VAL A 274 -5.31 -4.67 -24.18
N PRO A 275 -4.63 -3.98 -25.11
CA PRO A 275 -3.19 -4.04 -25.20
C PRO A 275 -2.57 -3.16 -24.10
N VAL A 276 -1.57 -3.71 -23.41
CA VAL A 276 -0.74 -3.01 -22.43
C VAL A 276 0.69 -3.00 -22.95
N VAL A 277 1.26 -1.81 -23.08
CA VAL A 277 2.62 -1.59 -23.59
C VAL A 277 3.46 -0.95 -22.49
N ALA A 278 4.38 -1.71 -21.90
CA ALA A 278 5.35 -1.20 -20.94
C ALA A 278 6.66 -0.83 -21.62
N TYR A 279 7.35 0.21 -21.15
CA TYR A 279 8.57 0.71 -21.77
C TYR A 279 9.62 1.16 -20.76
N ALA A 280 10.90 0.96 -21.12
CA ALA A 280 12.05 1.42 -20.34
C ALA A 280 13.25 1.75 -21.24
N PRO A 281 14.02 2.81 -20.94
CA PRO A 281 15.20 3.19 -21.71
C PRO A 281 16.36 2.23 -21.45
N LEU A 282 17.14 1.96 -22.49
CA LEU A 282 18.43 1.28 -22.36
C LEU A 282 19.54 2.31 -22.13
N ALA A 283 19.75 2.70 -20.86
CA ALA A 283 20.76 3.68 -20.48
C ALA A 283 22.01 3.01 -19.89
N VAL A 284 23.20 3.36 -20.39
CA VAL A 284 24.49 2.90 -19.87
C VAL A 284 25.30 4.12 -19.43
N ALA A 285 25.53 4.26 -18.12
CA ALA A 285 26.07 5.48 -17.52
C ALA A 285 27.53 5.81 -17.92
N GLU A 286 28.29 4.83 -18.39
CA GLU A 286 29.73 4.96 -18.69
C GLU A 286 30.05 5.27 -20.16
N MET A 287 29.04 5.58 -20.98
CA MET A 287 29.21 5.81 -22.42
C MET A 287 28.88 7.25 -22.81
N SER A 288 29.77 7.85 -23.60
CA SER A 288 29.49 9.12 -24.29
C SER A 288 28.53 8.85 -25.45
N GLY A 289 27.23 8.85 -25.17
CA GLY A 289 26.15 8.64 -26.14
C GLY A 289 25.02 7.79 -25.57
N THR A 290 23.78 8.07 -25.97
CA THR A 290 22.66 7.16 -25.72
C THR A 290 22.71 6.05 -26.77
N LEU A 291 22.55 4.78 -26.36
CA LEU A 291 22.42 3.67 -27.32
C LEU A 291 21.25 3.88 -28.31
N GLY A 292 20.34 4.83 -28.01
CA GLY A 292 19.16 5.13 -28.82
C GLY A 292 18.11 4.02 -28.79
N LEU A 293 18.29 3.03 -27.90
CA LEU A 293 17.46 1.85 -27.77
C LEU A 293 16.59 1.91 -26.51
N SER A 294 15.43 1.30 -26.60
CA SER A 294 14.49 1.11 -25.50
C SER A 294 13.93 -0.30 -25.55
N VAL A 295 13.59 -0.84 -24.38
CA VAL A 295 12.88 -2.11 -24.26
C VAL A 295 11.40 -1.80 -24.15
N VAL A 296 10.59 -2.45 -24.97
CA VAL A 296 9.13 -2.33 -24.97
C VAL A 296 8.53 -3.72 -24.82
N SER A 297 7.75 -3.95 -23.76
CA SER A 297 6.98 -5.18 -23.57
C SER A 297 5.54 -4.94 -23.97
N VAL A 298 4.97 -5.84 -24.78
CA VAL A 298 3.58 -5.82 -25.22
C VAL A 298 2.88 -7.04 -24.62
N SER A 299 1.71 -6.84 -24.03
CA SER A 299 0.85 -7.91 -23.54
C SER A 299 -0.62 -7.60 -23.81
N ARG A 300 -1.45 -8.64 -23.90
CA ARG A 300 -2.91 -8.50 -24.08
C ARG A 300 -3.61 -9.00 -22.82
N ALA A 301 -4.39 -8.13 -22.19
CA ALA A 301 -5.18 -8.48 -21.02
C ALA A 301 -6.66 -8.61 -21.39
N SER A 302 -7.31 -9.69 -20.94
CA SER A 302 -8.74 -9.88 -21.09
C SER A 302 -9.52 -8.99 -20.12
N ILE A 303 -10.65 -8.45 -20.58
CA ILE A 303 -11.57 -7.71 -19.71
C ILE A 303 -12.73 -8.64 -19.34
N ASP A 304 -12.82 -9.06 -18.08
CA ASP A 304 -14.05 -9.66 -17.55
C ASP A 304 -15.03 -8.53 -17.22
N ARG A 305 -15.96 -8.30 -18.15
CA ARG A 305 -16.83 -7.13 -18.13
C ARG A 305 -18.11 -7.42 -17.36
N GLU A 306 -18.07 -7.31 -16.04
CA GLU A 306 -19.29 -7.23 -15.21
C GLU A 306 -19.15 -6.21 -14.07
N GLU A 307 -18.86 -4.93 -14.37
CA GLU A 307 -19.09 -3.87 -13.40
C GLU A 307 -20.35 -3.06 -13.72
N SER A 308 -21.35 -3.22 -12.85
CA SER A 308 -22.57 -2.42 -12.83
C SER A 308 -22.23 -1.00 -12.40
N GLN A 309 -22.38 -0.05 -13.34
CA GLN A 309 -22.18 1.40 -13.18
C GLN A 309 -22.93 2.03 -11.97
N TRP A 310 -23.86 1.31 -11.36
CA TRP A 310 -24.72 1.77 -10.26
C TRP A 310 -24.20 1.43 -8.87
N TYR A 311 -23.12 0.65 -8.77
CA TYR A 311 -22.62 0.14 -7.49
C TYR A 311 -22.30 1.21 -6.42
N PRO A 312 -21.68 2.37 -6.72
CA PRO A 312 -21.37 3.38 -5.69
C PRO A 312 -22.58 4.24 -5.27
N LEU A 313 -23.65 4.28 -6.08
CA LEU A 313 -24.84 5.09 -5.78
C LEU A 313 -25.73 4.45 -4.71
N VAL A 314 -25.76 3.12 -4.66
CA VAL A 314 -26.57 2.36 -3.69
C VAL A 314 -26.15 2.65 -2.23
N PRO A 315 -24.88 2.49 -1.81
CA PRO A 315 -24.48 2.73 -0.42
C PRO A 315 -24.60 4.21 -0.03
N SER A 316 -24.29 5.14 -0.95
CA SER A 316 -24.45 6.57 -0.73
C SER A 316 -25.93 6.95 -0.53
N GLY A 317 -26.82 6.47 -1.42
CA GLY A 317 -28.26 6.69 -1.31
C GLY A 317 -28.85 6.11 -0.01
N ALA A 318 -28.42 4.90 0.38
CA ALA A 318 -28.80 4.31 1.65
C ALA A 318 -28.36 5.15 2.85
N LEU A 319 -27.15 5.74 2.82
CA LEU A 319 -26.66 6.63 3.87
C LEU A 319 -27.50 7.89 4.00
N VAL A 320 -27.89 8.51 2.88
CA VAL A 320 -28.75 9.70 2.88
C VAL A 320 -30.09 9.39 3.56
N ILE A 321 -30.69 8.24 3.24
CA ILE A 321 -31.96 7.81 3.85
C ILE A 321 -31.79 7.62 5.36
N VAL A 322 -30.74 6.90 5.79
CA VAL A 322 -30.45 6.68 7.22
C VAL A 322 -30.22 8.00 7.96
N ALA A 323 -29.46 8.92 7.36
CA ALA A 323 -29.13 10.22 7.95
C ALA A 323 -30.37 11.11 8.10
N VAL A 324 -31.23 11.18 7.07
CA VAL A 324 -32.46 11.98 7.10
C VAL A 324 -33.45 11.40 8.11
N LEU A 325 -33.64 10.08 8.13
CA LEU A 325 -34.54 9.41 9.07
C LEU A 325 -34.08 9.60 10.51
N GLY A 326 -32.78 9.43 10.78
CA GLY A 326 -32.18 9.67 12.09
C GLY A 326 -32.32 11.13 12.53
N PHE A 327 -32.10 12.09 11.63
CA PHE A 327 -32.27 13.52 11.89
C PHE A 327 -33.72 13.88 12.27
N VAL A 328 -34.69 13.41 11.49
CA VAL A 328 -36.12 13.64 11.75
C VAL A 328 -36.52 13.03 13.08
N LEU A 329 -36.09 11.79 13.35
CA LEU A 329 -36.35 11.09 14.61
C LEU A 329 -35.81 11.86 15.82
N VAL A 330 -34.56 12.29 15.80
CA VAL A 330 -33.94 13.04 16.90
C VAL A 330 -34.61 14.40 17.10
N ARG A 331 -34.95 15.12 16.02
CA ARG A 331 -35.64 16.42 16.17
C ARG A 331 -37.06 16.29 16.71
N ALA A 332 -37.77 15.24 16.31
CA ALA A 332 -39.10 14.94 16.79
C ALA A 332 -39.10 14.52 18.28
N ALA A 333 -38.11 13.73 18.70
CA ALA A 333 -38.00 13.23 20.08
C ALA A 333 -37.33 14.21 21.06
N LEU A 334 -36.38 15.04 20.61
CA LEU A 334 -35.59 15.90 21.50
C LEU A 334 -35.86 17.40 21.25
N VAL A 335 -35.59 17.90 20.04
CA VAL A 335 -35.53 19.34 19.76
C VAL A 335 -36.88 20.03 19.94
N LYS A 336 -37.91 19.53 19.26
CA LYS A 336 -39.25 20.14 19.26
C LYS A 336 -39.91 20.04 20.65
N PRO A 337 -39.87 18.89 21.36
CA PRO A 337 -40.40 18.79 22.72
C PRO A 337 -39.67 19.68 23.74
N VAL A 338 -38.33 19.71 23.74
CA VAL A 338 -37.54 20.51 24.70
C VAL A 338 -37.76 22.00 24.47
N ARG A 339 -37.82 22.47 23.22
CA ARG A 339 -38.12 23.89 22.93
C ARG A 339 -39.52 24.31 23.40
N ARG A 340 -40.52 23.44 23.21
CA ARG A 340 -41.89 23.68 23.69
C ARG A 340 -41.94 23.72 25.22
N LEU A 341 -41.31 22.74 25.88
CA LEU A 341 -41.23 22.71 27.35
C LEU A 341 -40.51 23.93 27.90
N ARG A 342 -39.40 24.37 27.28
CA ARG A 342 -38.68 25.58 27.68
C ARG A 342 -39.58 26.81 27.64
N ALA A 343 -40.31 27.02 26.54
CA ALA A 343 -41.20 28.17 26.41
C ALA A 343 -42.30 28.17 27.48
N ASP A 344 -42.90 27.00 27.73
CA ASP A 344 -43.95 26.85 28.75
C ASP A 344 -43.35 26.99 30.18
N ALA A 345 -42.13 26.51 30.43
CA ALA A 345 -41.43 26.62 31.72
C ALA A 345 -41.04 28.07 32.06
N ILE A 346 -40.56 28.84 31.07
CA ILE A 346 -40.24 30.26 31.25
C ILE A 346 -41.52 31.05 31.56
N ALA A 347 -42.62 30.76 30.85
CA ALA A 347 -43.90 31.41 31.11
C ALA A 347 -44.35 31.21 32.58
N VAL A 348 -44.36 29.97 33.07
CA VAL A 348 -44.74 29.68 34.46
C VAL A 348 -43.77 30.31 35.47
N ALA A 349 -42.46 30.18 35.27
CA ALA A 349 -41.44 30.75 36.17
C ALA A 349 -41.46 32.28 36.21
N SER A 350 -41.95 32.94 35.15
CA SER A 350 -42.15 34.40 35.09
C SER A 350 -43.44 34.89 35.75
N GLY A 351 -44.36 33.99 36.12
CA GLY A 351 -45.62 34.32 36.80
C GLY A 351 -46.89 34.13 35.95
N VAL A 352 -46.81 33.59 34.73
CA VAL A 352 -47.99 33.26 33.92
C VAL A 352 -48.62 31.95 34.42
N LEU A 353 -49.57 32.03 35.35
CA LEU A 353 -50.20 30.85 35.97
C LEU A 353 -51.52 30.41 35.31
N ASP A 354 -52.09 31.24 34.43
CA ASP A 354 -53.38 30.97 33.77
C ASP A 354 -53.27 30.03 32.57
N ARG A 355 -52.04 29.76 32.09
CA ARG A 355 -51.78 28.90 30.93
C ARG A 355 -51.37 27.50 31.38
N THR A 356 -52.09 26.48 30.94
CA THR A 356 -51.73 25.08 31.16
C THR A 356 -50.52 24.67 30.32
N ILE A 357 -49.68 23.79 30.86
CA ILE A 357 -48.47 23.31 30.18
C ILE A 357 -48.82 22.21 29.17
N ARG A 358 -48.24 22.30 27.96
CA ARG A 358 -48.43 21.27 26.94
C ARG A 358 -47.60 20.04 27.28
N THR A 359 -48.26 18.89 27.42
CA THR A 359 -47.57 17.61 27.64
C THR A 359 -47.04 17.04 26.32
N SER A 360 -45.91 16.35 26.38
CA SER A 360 -45.29 15.67 25.24
C SER A 360 -45.44 14.15 25.39
N GLY A 361 -45.43 13.41 24.28
CA GLY A 361 -45.31 11.95 24.29
C GLY A 361 -43.92 11.44 24.69
N VAL A 362 -42.95 12.34 24.89
CA VAL A 362 -41.58 12.01 25.31
C VAL A 362 -41.50 11.92 26.82
N VAL A 363 -41.06 10.77 27.32
CA VAL A 363 -41.15 10.40 28.75
C VAL A 363 -40.46 11.42 29.66
N GLU A 364 -39.21 11.78 29.36
CA GLU A 364 -38.42 12.70 30.18
C GLU A 364 -39.00 14.11 30.19
N VAL A 365 -39.42 14.61 29.03
CA VAL A 365 -40.02 15.95 28.88
C VAL A 365 -41.38 16.01 29.58
N ARG A 366 -42.17 14.94 29.47
CA ARG A 366 -43.47 14.84 30.14
C ARG A 366 -43.33 14.84 31.66
N ARG A 367 -42.37 14.09 32.21
CA ARG A 367 -42.10 14.06 33.66
C ARG A 367 -41.80 15.47 34.20
N ILE A 368 -40.96 16.23 33.48
CA ILE A 368 -40.66 17.62 33.85
C ILE A 368 -41.90 18.52 33.68
N ALA A 369 -42.64 18.39 32.57
CA ALA A 369 -43.86 19.16 32.34
C ALA A 369 -44.91 18.96 33.45
N VAL A 370 -45.10 17.72 33.89
CA VAL A 370 -45.99 17.37 35.01
C VAL A 370 -45.52 18.00 36.32
N ALA A 371 -44.21 18.03 36.58
CA ALA A 371 -43.66 18.68 37.78
C ALA A 371 -43.90 20.19 37.78
N ILE A 372 -43.69 20.87 36.64
CA ILE A 372 -43.93 22.31 36.53
C ILE A 372 -45.45 22.61 36.61
N GLU A 373 -46.29 21.76 36.03
CA GLU A 373 -47.76 21.90 36.11
C GLU A 373 -48.27 21.70 37.54
N HIS A 374 -47.66 20.78 38.30
CA HIS A 374 -47.94 20.61 39.73
C HIS A 374 -47.58 21.88 40.53
N CYS A 375 -46.43 22.50 40.22
CA CYS A 375 -46.05 23.78 40.82
C CYS A 375 -47.05 24.88 40.47
N ARG A 376 -47.44 24.99 39.19
CA ARG A 376 -48.42 25.97 38.71
C ARG A 376 -49.75 25.85 39.45
N ALA A 377 -50.30 24.64 39.55
CA ALA A 377 -51.57 24.38 40.22
C ALA A 377 -51.52 24.74 41.72
N ARG A 378 -50.45 24.33 42.43
CA ARG A 378 -50.27 24.68 43.84
C ARG A 378 -50.09 26.18 44.08
N LEU A 379 -49.31 26.86 43.24
CA LEU A 379 -49.11 28.32 43.33
C LEU A 379 -50.39 29.12 43.04
N ARG A 380 -51.36 28.54 42.33
CA ARG A 380 -52.69 29.11 42.07
C ARG A 380 -53.72 28.78 43.16
N GLY A 381 -53.34 27.99 44.17
CA GLY A 381 -54.24 27.51 45.22
C GLY A 381 -55.20 26.41 44.78
N GLU A 382 -54.96 25.77 43.62
CA GLU A 382 -55.76 24.65 43.12
C GLU A 382 -55.37 23.35 43.84
N ALA A 383 -56.36 22.53 44.22
CA ALA A 383 -56.11 21.20 44.78
C ALA A 383 -55.40 20.32 43.74
N ALA A 384 -54.25 19.75 44.10
CA ALA A 384 -53.45 18.93 43.20
C ALA A 384 -54.25 17.71 42.73
N ARG A 385 -54.54 17.62 41.43
CA ARG A 385 -55.22 16.46 40.86
C ARG A 385 -54.31 15.23 40.91
N PRO A 386 -54.79 14.04 41.33
CA PRO A 386 -54.00 12.82 41.35
C PRO A 386 -53.56 12.45 39.92
N ASN A 387 -52.26 12.17 39.80
CA ASN A 387 -51.57 11.96 38.53
C ASN A 387 -51.96 10.59 37.92
N ARG A 388 -52.78 10.56 36.86
CA ARG A 388 -53.00 9.32 36.09
C ARG A 388 -51.72 8.96 35.34
N ARG A 389 -50.96 8.01 35.90
CA ARG A 389 -49.79 7.38 35.27
C ARG A 389 -50.24 6.67 33.97
N SER A 390 -50.12 7.32 32.82
CA SER A 390 -50.14 6.60 31.54
C SER A 390 -48.70 6.32 31.10
N ALA A 391 -48.37 5.06 30.79
CA ALA A 391 -46.99 4.59 30.67
C ALA A 391 -46.43 4.56 29.23
N LEU A 392 -47.21 4.99 28.23
CA LEU A 392 -46.83 4.86 26.82
C LEU A 392 -46.20 6.16 26.30
N GLY A 393 -44.87 6.17 26.17
CA GLY A 393 -44.12 7.28 25.57
C GLY A 393 -42.73 6.85 25.10
N LEU A 394 -42.24 7.49 24.03
CA LEU A 394 -40.90 7.25 23.49
C LEU A 394 -39.86 7.97 24.36
N SER A 395 -38.91 7.23 24.96
CA SER A 395 -37.79 7.85 25.66
C SER A 395 -36.75 8.38 24.66
N ILE A 396 -36.19 9.55 24.96
CA ILE A 396 -35.16 10.22 24.14
C ILE A 396 -33.96 9.29 23.91
N ARG A 397 -33.61 8.48 24.92
CA ARG A 397 -32.48 7.55 24.84
C ARG A 397 -32.68 6.53 23.71
N HIS A 398 -33.88 5.98 23.56
CA HIS A 398 -34.16 5.00 22.51
C HIS A 398 -34.08 5.63 21.11
N ALA A 399 -34.53 6.87 20.94
CA ALA A 399 -34.41 7.59 19.67
C ALA A 399 -32.94 7.82 19.25
N VAL A 400 -32.09 8.23 20.20
CA VAL A 400 -30.64 8.41 19.95
C VAL A 400 -29.95 7.07 19.68
N ILE A 401 -30.26 6.04 20.47
CA ILE A 401 -29.71 4.69 20.26
C ILE A 401 -30.13 4.16 18.89
N LEU A 402 -31.40 4.26 18.51
CA LEU A 402 -31.91 3.75 17.23
C LEU A 402 -31.22 4.44 16.04
N SER A 403 -31.07 5.77 16.08
CA SER A 403 -30.33 6.52 15.05
C SER A 403 -28.86 6.08 14.97
N THR A 404 -28.22 5.88 16.13
CA THR A 404 -26.81 5.44 16.23
C THR A 404 -26.64 4.02 15.67
N VAL A 405 -27.52 3.10 16.07
CA VAL A 405 -27.51 1.70 15.62
C VAL A 405 -27.77 1.62 14.12
N ALA A 406 -28.67 2.42 13.57
CA ALA A 406 -28.92 2.46 12.12
C ALA A 406 -27.66 2.89 11.35
N LEU A 407 -26.92 3.89 11.84
CA LEU A 407 -25.68 4.32 11.19
C LEU A 407 -24.56 3.27 11.32
N PHE A 408 -24.41 2.64 12.49
CA PHE A 408 -23.48 1.51 12.64
C PHE A 408 -23.86 0.32 11.76
N ALA A 409 -25.16 0.00 11.64
CA ALA A 409 -25.64 -1.08 10.80
C ALA A 409 -25.33 -0.79 9.32
N TRP A 410 -25.50 0.45 8.87
CA TRP A 410 -25.08 0.87 7.53
C TRP A 410 -23.57 0.72 7.32
N SER A 411 -22.74 1.18 8.27
CA SER A 411 -21.28 1.02 8.20
C SER A 411 -20.84 -0.45 8.20
N ALA A 412 -21.44 -1.27 9.05
CA ALA A 412 -21.16 -2.70 9.12
C ALA A 412 -21.60 -3.41 7.84
N LEU A 413 -22.78 -3.07 7.30
CA LEU A 413 -23.26 -3.63 6.05
C LEU A 413 -22.27 -3.31 4.91
N LEU A 414 -21.86 -2.04 4.75
CA LEU A 414 -20.86 -1.63 3.77
C LEU A 414 -19.53 -2.40 3.93
N ALA A 415 -19.04 -2.54 5.16
CA ALA A 415 -17.82 -3.30 5.44
C ALA A 415 -17.99 -4.79 5.09
N THR A 416 -19.14 -5.40 5.33
CA THR A 416 -19.36 -6.84 5.07
C THR A 416 -19.64 -7.16 3.61
N THR A 417 -20.44 -6.36 2.92
CA THR A 417 -20.84 -6.65 1.53
C THR A 417 -19.77 -6.25 0.52
N VAL A 418 -19.03 -5.18 0.82
CA VAL A 418 -17.99 -4.64 -0.07
C VAL A 418 -16.60 -4.87 0.53
N GLY A 419 -16.42 -4.57 1.82
CA GLY A 419 -15.13 -4.57 2.50
C GLY A 419 -14.54 -5.95 2.85
N LEU A 420 -15.33 -7.03 2.78
CA LEU A 420 -14.89 -8.40 3.12
C LEU A 420 -15.03 -9.40 1.96
N SER A 421 -15.57 -8.98 0.81
CA SER A 421 -15.68 -9.83 -0.37
C SER A 421 -14.30 -10.05 -0.98
N LEU A 422 -13.92 -11.32 -1.20
CA LEU A 422 -12.68 -11.67 -1.87
C LEU A 422 -12.85 -11.52 -3.38
N PRO A 423 -11.95 -10.81 -4.07
CA PRO A 423 -12.00 -10.72 -5.52
C PRO A 423 -11.80 -12.08 -6.19
N ALA A 424 -12.45 -12.26 -7.34
CA ALA A 424 -11.98 -13.24 -8.31
C ALA A 424 -10.64 -12.75 -8.86
N VAL A 425 -9.62 -13.60 -8.83
CA VAL A 425 -8.32 -13.27 -9.41
C VAL A 425 -8.37 -13.64 -10.90
N PRO A 426 -8.12 -12.70 -11.83
CA PRO A 426 -8.07 -13.00 -13.25
C PRO A 426 -6.97 -14.03 -13.54
N GLU A 427 -7.23 -14.98 -14.44
CA GLU A 427 -6.22 -15.97 -14.85
C GLU A 427 -4.95 -15.29 -15.40
N ALA A 428 -5.13 -14.16 -16.09
CA ALA A 428 -4.03 -13.33 -16.58
C ALA A 428 -3.08 -12.86 -15.45
N ALA A 429 -3.61 -12.53 -14.27
CA ALA A 429 -2.80 -12.13 -13.12
C ALA A 429 -1.98 -13.31 -12.55
N VAL A 430 -2.56 -14.51 -12.55
CA VAL A 430 -1.86 -15.74 -12.12
C VAL A 430 -0.74 -16.11 -13.10
N ARG A 431 -1.02 -16.03 -14.41
CA ARG A 431 -0.03 -16.29 -15.47
C ARG A 431 1.10 -15.26 -15.45
N GLN A 432 0.76 -13.98 -15.31
CA GLN A 432 1.74 -12.90 -15.17
C GLN A 432 2.68 -13.17 -13.99
N ARG A 433 2.14 -13.73 -12.89
CA ARG A 433 2.94 -14.09 -11.74
C ARG A 433 3.91 -15.24 -12.03
N ALA A 434 3.49 -16.23 -12.82
CA ALA A 434 4.38 -17.31 -13.26
C ALA A 434 5.58 -16.75 -14.06
N VAL A 435 5.32 -15.83 -14.99
CA VAL A 435 6.37 -15.16 -15.80
C VAL A 435 7.35 -14.39 -14.92
N GLU A 436 6.85 -13.64 -13.93
CA GLU A 436 7.70 -12.89 -12.98
C GLU A 436 8.62 -13.81 -12.18
N VAL A 437 8.13 -14.97 -11.73
CA VAL A 437 8.95 -15.96 -11.00
C VAL A 437 9.94 -16.65 -11.93
N SER A 438 9.57 -16.97 -13.16
CA SER A 438 10.50 -17.52 -14.16
C SER A 438 11.66 -16.55 -14.41
N TRP A 439 11.39 -15.25 -14.56
CA TRP A 439 12.43 -14.24 -14.74
C TRP A 439 13.40 -14.15 -13.55
N ILE A 440 12.89 -14.24 -12.33
CA ILE A 440 13.72 -14.24 -11.11
C ILE A 440 14.58 -15.51 -11.05
N THR A 441 13.98 -16.65 -11.39
CA THR A 441 14.68 -17.93 -11.48
C THR A 441 15.82 -17.87 -12.48
N ASP A 442 15.58 -17.29 -13.65
CA ASP A 442 16.61 -17.07 -14.67
C ASP A 442 17.68 -16.07 -14.23
N SER A 443 17.31 -15.02 -13.50
CA SER A 443 18.26 -14.06 -12.93
C SER A 443 19.19 -14.73 -11.91
N VAL A 444 18.65 -15.61 -11.05
CA VAL A 444 19.45 -16.41 -10.11
C VAL A 444 20.35 -17.39 -10.86
N ARG A 445 19.79 -18.15 -11.79
CA ARG A 445 20.52 -19.10 -12.65
C ARG A 445 21.69 -18.42 -13.36
N ARG A 446 21.44 -17.30 -14.04
CA ARG A 446 22.46 -16.50 -14.73
C ARG A 446 23.55 -16.04 -13.77
N SER A 447 23.18 -15.59 -12.57
CA SER A 447 24.18 -15.20 -11.57
C SER A 447 25.04 -16.37 -11.07
N LEU A 448 24.53 -17.61 -11.09
CA LEU A 448 25.30 -18.79 -10.72
C LEU A 448 26.21 -19.24 -11.87
N ASP A 449 25.66 -19.28 -13.10
CA ASP A 449 26.39 -19.68 -14.31
C ASP A 449 27.53 -18.70 -14.63
N GLU A 450 27.29 -17.39 -14.49
CA GLU A 450 28.37 -16.41 -14.62
C GLU A 450 29.45 -16.62 -13.56
N GLY A 451 29.10 -17.04 -12.34
CA GLY A 451 30.10 -17.29 -11.32
C GLY A 451 30.98 -18.49 -11.66
N MET A 452 30.40 -19.51 -12.29
CA MET A 452 31.18 -20.60 -12.87
C MET A 452 32.10 -20.09 -13.97
N SER A 453 31.60 -19.23 -14.87
CA SER A 453 32.38 -18.59 -15.94
C SER A 453 33.60 -17.82 -15.41
N ASP A 454 33.44 -17.06 -14.32
CA ASP A 454 34.53 -16.33 -13.68
C ASP A 454 35.65 -17.29 -13.21
N LEU A 455 35.28 -18.44 -12.61
CA LEU A 455 36.24 -19.47 -12.22
C LEU A 455 36.94 -20.13 -13.41
N LYS A 456 36.25 -20.27 -14.55
CA LYS A 456 36.86 -20.77 -15.80
C LYS A 456 38.01 -19.87 -16.23
N VAL A 457 37.81 -18.55 -16.17
CA VAL A 457 38.85 -17.57 -16.50
C VAL A 457 40.03 -17.70 -15.54
N LEU A 458 39.78 -17.81 -14.23
CA LEU A 458 40.84 -17.94 -13.22
C LEU A 458 41.70 -19.21 -13.42
N SER A 459 41.08 -20.34 -13.77
CA SER A 459 41.81 -21.61 -13.95
C SER A 459 42.92 -21.56 -15.02
N ARG A 460 42.82 -20.63 -15.99
CA ARG A 460 43.79 -20.49 -17.09
C ARG A 460 45.13 -19.89 -16.66
N PHE A 461 45.16 -19.01 -15.65
CA PHE A 461 46.41 -18.46 -15.13
C PHE A 461 47.32 -19.54 -14.54
N SER A 462 46.72 -20.62 -14.00
CA SER A 462 47.47 -21.76 -13.52
C SER A 462 48.02 -22.64 -14.62
N ALA A 463 47.33 -22.76 -15.76
CA ALA A 463 47.86 -23.50 -16.92
C ALA A 463 49.12 -22.84 -17.50
N ARG A 464 49.30 -21.52 -17.27
CA ARG A 464 50.45 -20.73 -17.72
C ARG A 464 51.55 -20.56 -16.66
N ASN A 465 51.42 -21.21 -15.50
CA ASN A 465 52.31 -21.02 -14.34
C ASN A 465 52.42 -19.55 -13.85
N GLN A 466 51.36 -18.76 -14.00
CA GLN A 466 51.30 -17.34 -13.60
C GLN A 466 50.62 -17.16 -12.23
N GLU A 467 51.19 -17.76 -11.18
CA GLU A 467 50.60 -17.73 -9.82
C GLU A 467 50.39 -16.31 -9.24
N PRO A 468 51.29 -15.32 -9.43
CA PRO A 468 51.07 -13.95 -8.96
C PRO A 468 49.87 -13.26 -9.62
N GLU A 469 49.65 -13.51 -10.91
CA GLU A 469 48.54 -12.95 -11.69
C GLU A 469 47.21 -13.60 -11.29
N LEU A 470 47.21 -14.91 -11.02
CA LEU A 470 46.06 -15.62 -10.45
C LEU A 470 45.64 -14.97 -9.13
N ARG A 471 46.59 -14.77 -8.21
CA ARG A 471 46.35 -14.18 -6.89
C ARG A 471 45.76 -12.77 -7.00
N THR A 472 46.34 -11.93 -7.87
CA THR A 472 45.86 -10.57 -8.14
C THR A 472 44.45 -10.57 -8.74
N SER A 473 44.16 -11.53 -9.63
CA SER A 473 42.84 -11.66 -10.27
C SER A 473 41.77 -12.14 -9.28
N MET A 474 42.12 -13.06 -8.38
CA MET A 474 41.23 -13.51 -7.29
C MET A 474 40.90 -12.37 -6.32
N GLU A 475 41.90 -11.58 -5.91
CA GLU A 475 41.69 -10.40 -5.06
C GLU A 475 40.75 -9.40 -5.73
N ARG A 476 40.99 -9.13 -7.02
CA ARG A 476 40.16 -8.22 -7.81
C ARG A 476 38.73 -8.73 -7.97
N LEU A 477 38.55 -10.03 -8.18
CA LEU A 477 37.22 -10.66 -8.28
C LEU A 477 36.46 -10.57 -6.97
N ALA A 478 37.10 -10.90 -5.84
CA ALA A 478 36.50 -10.80 -4.51
C ALA A 478 36.19 -9.36 -4.08
N GLY A 479 36.99 -8.39 -4.54
CA GLY A 479 36.84 -6.97 -4.18
C GLY A 479 35.86 -6.18 -5.05
N ARG A 480 35.68 -6.55 -6.33
CA ARG A 480 34.81 -5.80 -7.27
C ARG A 480 33.41 -6.39 -7.41
N GLU A 481 33.28 -7.71 -7.34
CA GLU A 481 32.01 -8.39 -7.57
C GLU A 481 31.28 -8.66 -6.25
N ILE A 482 30.16 -7.96 -6.03
CA ILE A 482 29.32 -8.10 -4.82
C ILE A 482 28.71 -9.50 -4.65
N ARG A 483 28.74 -10.32 -5.69
CA ARG A 483 28.16 -11.67 -5.70
C ARG A 483 28.93 -12.65 -4.83
N TYR A 484 30.21 -12.39 -4.57
CA TYR A 484 31.08 -13.28 -3.82
C TYR A 484 31.25 -12.79 -2.39
N ARG A 485 31.09 -13.73 -1.47
CA ARG A 485 31.51 -13.56 -0.09
C ARG A 485 33.03 -13.67 0.03
N SER A 486 33.58 -14.71 -0.60
CA SER A 486 35.01 -15.01 -0.57
C SER A 486 35.44 -15.81 -1.80
N VAL A 487 36.70 -15.64 -2.22
CA VAL A 487 37.32 -16.40 -3.30
C VAL A 487 38.66 -16.92 -2.79
N TYR A 488 38.88 -18.23 -2.90
CA TYR A 488 40.03 -18.87 -2.27
C TYR A 488 40.53 -20.10 -3.04
N LEU A 489 41.77 -20.48 -2.72
CA LEU A 489 42.45 -21.64 -3.28
C LEU A 489 42.45 -22.76 -2.26
N VAL A 490 42.13 -23.98 -2.67
CA VAL A 490 42.19 -25.16 -1.81
C VAL A 490 43.17 -26.20 -2.32
N ASP A 491 43.73 -26.98 -1.38
CA ASP A 491 44.52 -28.17 -1.67
C ASP A 491 43.63 -29.41 -1.97
N GLN A 492 44.24 -30.55 -2.29
CA GLN A 492 43.54 -31.81 -2.55
C GLN A 492 42.78 -32.36 -1.31
N ALA A 493 43.13 -31.91 -0.11
CA ALA A 493 42.41 -32.22 1.12
C ALA A 493 41.23 -31.26 1.36
N GLY A 494 41.10 -30.19 0.56
CA GLY A 494 40.09 -29.16 0.71
C GLY A 494 40.45 -28.07 1.72
N ARG A 495 41.72 -27.98 2.15
CA ARG A 495 42.18 -26.94 3.08
C ARG A 495 42.49 -25.66 2.33
N THR A 496 42.17 -24.53 2.96
CA THR A 496 42.37 -23.21 2.35
C THR A 496 43.84 -22.82 2.37
N ILE A 497 44.43 -22.58 1.19
CA ILE A 497 45.82 -22.13 1.03
C ILE A 497 45.90 -20.60 1.11
N VAL A 498 45.04 -19.91 0.34
CA VAL A 498 44.93 -18.45 0.30
C VAL A 498 43.49 -18.06 0.06
N HIS A 499 43.03 -16.96 0.66
CA HIS A 499 41.67 -16.45 0.49
C HIS A 499 41.65 -14.93 0.34
N PHE A 500 40.61 -14.44 -0.33
CA PHE A 500 40.28 -13.04 -0.52
C PHE A 500 38.80 -12.80 -0.21
N GLY A 501 38.48 -11.61 0.30
CA GLY A 501 37.14 -11.26 0.76
C GLY A 501 36.91 -11.59 2.24
N ARG A 502 35.68 -11.99 2.60
CA ARG A 502 35.34 -12.39 3.97
C ARG A 502 35.90 -13.78 4.29
N GLN A 503 35.90 -14.15 5.57
CA GLN A 503 36.33 -15.49 5.98
C GLN A 503 35.44 -16.58 5.34
N PRO A 504 36.03 -17.62 4.71
CA PRO A 504 35.31 -18.76 4.16
C PRO A 504 34.46 -19.45 5.24
N LEU A 505 33.23 -19.81 4.88
CA LEU A 505 32.31 -20.51 5.77
C LEU A 505 32.23 -22.01 5.51
N ARG A 506 32.73 -22.46 4.34
CA ARG A 506 32.78 -23.88 4.00
C ARG A 506 33.72 -24.62 4.95
N ALA A 507 33.32 -25.81 5.39
CA ALA A 507 34.22 -26.72 6.10
C ALA A 507 35.38 -27.16 5.19
N GLU A 508 36.54 -27.43 5.78
CA GLU A 508 37.73 -27.91 5.05
C GLU A 508 37.60 -29.40 4.69
N GLU A 509 36.63 -29.69 3.81
CA GLU A 509 36.35 -31.02 3.30
C GLU A 509 36.82 -31.15 1.84
N ARG A 510 37.13 -32.37 1.42
CA ARG A 510 37.53 -32.65 0.04
C ARG A 510 36.39 -32.27 -0.91
N LEU A 511 36.73 -31.55 -1.98
CA LEU A 511 35.79 -31.19 -3.03
C LEU A 511 35.27 -32.44 -3.76
N PRO A 512 34.08 -32.38 -4.39
CA PRO A 512 33.62 -33.47 -5.23
C PRO A 512 34.61 -33.78 -6.36
N VAL A 513 34.57 -35.00 -6.88
CA VAL A 513 35.53 -35.53 -7.87
C VAL A 513 35.43 -34.83 -9.23
N ASP A 514 34.31 -34.14 -9.50
CA ASP A 514 34.09 -33.44 -10.76
C ASP A 514 35.11 -32.29 -10.96
N GLU A 515 35.45 -31.99 -12.22
CA GLU A 515 36.40 -30.91 -12.52
C GLU A 515 35.86 -29.52 -12.17
N GLU A 516 34.55 -29.34 -12.22
CA GLU A 516 33.86 -28.10 -11.87
C GLU A 516 32.44 -28.39 -11.38
N GLY A 517 31.90 -27.51 -10.53
CA GLY A 517 30.53 -27.68 -10.06
C GLY A 517 30.05 -26.58 -9.12
N LEU A 518 28.74 -26.60 -8.89
CA LEU A 518 28.06 -25.72 -7.95
C LEU A 518 27.47 -26.57 -6.83
N CYS A 519 27.74 -26.20 -5.59
CA CYS A 519 27.39 -27.01 -4.43
C CYS A 519 26.84 -26.17 -3.28
N GLN A 520 25.93 -26.78 -2.52
CA GLN A 520 25.47 -26.29 -1.22
C GLN A 520 26.19 -27.10 -0.13
N ALA A 521 27.04 -26.45 0.66
CA ALA A 521 27.90 -27.14 1.65
C ALA A 521 27.13 -27.60 2.90
N ASN A 522 26.06 -26.87 3.28
CA ASN A 522 25.31 -27.14 4.50
C ASN A 522 23.80 -27.11 4.27
N THR A 523 23.08 -27.86 5.09
CA THR A 523 21.62 -27.96 5.08
C THR A 523 20.98 -27.55 6.41
N SER A 524 21.80 -27.04 7.33
CA SER A 524 21.42 -26.51 8.64
C SER A 524 22.43 -25.45 9.09
N GLY A 525 22.10 -24.69 10.14
CA GLY A 525 22.94 -23.62 10.68
C GLY A 525 22.34 -22.23 10.45
N ARG A 526 23.16 -21.19 10.65
CA ARG A 526 22.71 -19.79 10.59
C ARG A 526 22.68 -19.18 9.19
N LEU A 527 23.51 -19.69 8.28
CA LEU A 527 23.63 -19.19 6.91
C LEU A 527 23.91 -20.35 5.95
N PRO A 528 23.25 -20.42 4.79
CA PRO A 528 23.61 -21.30 3.68
C PRO A 528 24.94 -20.92 3.07
N VAL A 529 25.76 -21.93 2.85
CA VAL A 529 27.07 -21.83 2.22
C VAL A 529 26.94 -22.45 0.85
N ILE A 530 27.04 -21.60 -0.17
CA ILE A 530 26.87 -21.94 -1.57
C ILE A 530 28.18 -21.59 -2.25
N PHE A 531 28.77 -22.51 -2.99
CA PHE A 531 30.04 -22.28 -3.62
C PHE A 531 30.11 -22.90 -5.02
N ALA A 532 30.78 -22.19 -5.91
CA ALA A 532 31.28 -22.74 -7.16
C ALA A 532 32.73 -23.17 -6.97
N TYR A 533 33.14 -24.25 -7.62
CA TYR A 533 34.53 -24.68 -7.62
C TYR A 533 34.98 -25.12 -9.01
N ARG A 534 36.28 -24.99 -9.26
CA ARG A 534 36.92 -25.53 -10.45
C ARG A 534 38.34 -25.99 -10.13
N SER A 535 38.66 -27.21 -10.55
CA SER A 535 40.00 -27.79 -10.46
C SER A 535 40.97 -27.07 -11.40
N LEU A 536 42.20 -26.85 -10.93
CA LEU A 536 43.28 -26.24 -11.69
C LEU A 536 43.95 -27.29 -12.59
N ALA A 537 44.73 -26.82 -13.57
CA ALA A 537 45.40 -27.68 -14.55
C ALA A 537 46.38 -28.70 -13.91
N ASP A 538 46.82 -28.46 -12.67
CA ASP A 538 47.67 -29.39 -11.93
C ASP A 538 46.91 -30.59 -11.33
N GLY A 539 45.57 -30.55 -11.30
CA GLY A 539 44.71 -31.57 -10.70
C GLY A 539 44.87 -31.75 -9.19
N GLN A 540 45.67 -30.91 -8.52
CA GLN A 540 45.96 -30.99 -7.09
C GLN A 540 45.34 -29.84 -6.30
N ARG A 541 45.07 -28.72 -6.97
CA ARG A 541 44.47 -27.53 -6.37
C ARG A 541 43.17 -27.19 -7.07
N ALA A 542 42.30 -26.48 -6.37
CA ALA A 542 41.07 -25.93 -6.96
C ALA A 542 40.82 -24.51 -6.49
N VAL A 543 40.20 -23.70 -7.36
CA VAL A 543 39.69 -22.38 -7.00
C VAL A 543 38.24 -22.54 -6.58
N VAL A 544 37.88 -21.93 -5.46
CA VAL A 544 36.53 -21.93 -4.90
C VAL A 544 36.06 -20.50 -4.72
N ALA A 545 34.83 -20.21 -5.12
CA ALA A 545 34.16 -18.95 -4.85
C ALA A 545 32.86 -19.20 -4.08
N GLU A 546 32.77 -18.67 -2.88
CA GLU A 546 31.56 -18.68 -2.06
C GLU A 546 30.65 -17.50 -2.43
N PHE A 547 29.39 -17.78 -2.73
CA PHE A 547 28.38 -16.77 -3.04
C PHE A 547 27.88 -16.07 -1.77
N ASP A 548 27.60 -14.77 -1.88
CA ASP A 548 26.90 -14.04 -0.82
C ASP A 548 25.38 -14.28 -0.92
N VAL A 549 24.79 -14.80 0.16
CA VAL A 549 23.33 -15.02 0.26
C VAL A 549 22.58 -13.69 0.20
N GLU A 550 23.19 -12.58 0.61
CA GLU A 550 22.60 -11.25 0.51
C GLU A 550 22.44 -10.82 -0.95
N HIS A 551 23.42 -11.14 -1.81
CA HIS A 551 23.32 -10.91 -3.26
C HIS A 551 22.18 -11.71 -3.87
N ILE A 552 22.11 -13.02 -3.58
CA ILE A 552 21.01 -13.89 -4.05
C ILE A 552 19.66 -13.36 -3.57
N SER A 553 19.54 -12.97 -2.30
CA SER A 553 18.32 -12.38 -1.75
C SER A 553 17.97 -11.03 -2.40
N GLY A 554 18.99 -10.28 -2.82
CA GLY A 554 18.85 -9.05 -3.60
C GLY A 554 18.19 -9.28 -4.96
N LEU A 555 18.48 -10.40 -5.62
CA LEU A 555 17.83 -10.79 -6.88
C LEU A 555 16.35 -11.11 -6.68
N LEU A 556 15.98 -11.74 -5.56
CA LEU A 556 14.59 -12.10 -5.27
C LEU A 556 13.69 -10.88 -4.99
N ARG A 557 14.26 -9.79 -4.44
CA ARG A 557 13.55 -8.54 -4.10
C ARG A 557 12.98 -7.79 -5.32
N GLN A 558 13.25 -8.27 -6.53
CA GLN A 558 12.68 -7.70 -7.76
C GLN A 558 11.19 -8.05 -7.95
N SER A 559 10.67 -9.05 -7.23
CA SER A 559 9.23 -9.40 -7.25
C SER A 559 8.42 -8.66 -6.19
N ALA A 560 7.14 -8.40 -6.49
CA ALA A 560 6.16 -8.08 -5.45
C ALA A 560 5.89 -9.32 -4.56
N GLY A 561 5.45 -9.16 -3.31
CA GLY A 561 5.15 -10.28 -2.41
C GLY A 561 6.38 -10.96 -1.78
N ARG A 562 6.18 -12.14 -1.19
CA ARG A 562 7.24 -12.92 -0.53
C ARG A 562 7.80 -13.98 -1.47
N THR A 563 9.10 -13.94 -1.72
CA THR A 563 9.79 -14.85 -2.64
C THR A 563 10.92 -15.55 -1.92
N ARG A 564 10.98 -16.87 -2.08
CA ARG A 564 11.89 -17.78 -1.39
C ARG A 564 12.59 -18.68 -2.40
N ILE A 565 13.84 -19.04 -2.11
CA ILE A 565 14.51 -20.18 -2.74
C ILE A 565 14.45 -21.33 -1.75
N VAL A 566 14.02 -22.50 -2.20
CA VAL A 566 14.00 -23.71 -1.38
C VAL A 566 14.84 -24.81 -1.99
N ASP A 567 15.53 -25.55 -1.13
CA ASP A 567 16.36 -26.68 -1.54
C ASP A 567 15.56 -27.96 -1.81
N SER A 568 16.26 -29.04 -2.17
CA SER A 568 15.68 -30.36 -2.41
C SER A 568 14.85 -30.89 -1.23
N GLY A 569 15.17 -30.49 0.01
CA GLY A 569 14.46 -30.82 1.24
C GLY A 569 13.31 -29.86 1.63
N LEU A 570 12.92 -28.92 0.75
CA LEU A 570 11.91 -27.89 1.02
C LEU A 570 12.31 -26.90 2.13
N ARG A 571 13.62 -26.72 2.33
CA ARG A 571 14.18 -25.79 3.32
C ARG A 571 14.57 -24.48 2.65
N THR A 572 14.28 -23.38 3.31
CA THR A 572 14.51 -22.03 2.77
C THR A 572 16.00 -21.67 2.75
N ILE A 573 16.53 -21.38 1.57
CA ILE A 573 17.92 -20.96 1.33
C ILE A 573 18.04 -19.43 1.30
N ALA A 574 17.09 -18.75 0.67
CA ALA A 574 17.00 -17.29 0.63
C ALA A 574 15.53 -16.87 0.72
N ASP A 575 15.25 -15.71 1.31
CA ASP A 575 13.89 -15.16 1.48
C ASP A 575 13.92 -13.64 1.36
N THR A 576 12.88 -13.06 0.75
CA THR A 576 12.69 -11.60 0.71
C THR A 576 12.11 -11.03 2.01
N GLN A 577 11.41 -11.82 2.82
CA GLN A 577 10.76 -11.38 4.06
C GLN A 577 11.09 -12.27 5.26
N GLY A 578 11.74 -11.71 6.30
CA GLY A 578 11.96 -12.40 7.57
C GLY A 578 12.78 -13.68 7.42
N TYR A 579 14.03 -13.53 6.96
CA TYR A 579 14.90 -14.66 6.63
C TYR A 579 15.27 -15.52 7.85
N LEU A 580 14.85 -16.80 7.81
CA LEU A 580 15.32 -17.85 8.70
C LEU A 580 15.93 -18.97 7.85
N ALA A 581 17.25 -19.10 7.93
CA ALA A 581 17.99 -20.12 7.18
C ALA A 581 17.46 -21.52 7.49
N PHE A 582 17.26 -22.32 6.44
CA PHE A 582 16.81 -23.70 6.48
C PHE A 582 15.44 -23.95 7.12
N GLN A 583 14.63 -22.91 7.31
CA GLN A 583 13.24 -23.08 7.74
C GLN A 583 12.49 -23.88 6.68
N GLU A 584 11.89 -25.00 7.09
CA GLU A 584 11.04 -25.81 6.23
C GLU A 584 9.76 -25.05 5.85
N LEU A 585 9.31 -25.27 4.61
CA LEU A 585 7.99 -24.79 4.17
C LEU A 585 6.89 -25.47 4.99
N SER A 586 6.25 -24.72 5.89
CA SER A 586 5.19 -25.24 6.76
C SER A 586 3.83 -25.38 6.05
N ASP A 587 3.60 -24.64 4.97
CA ASP A 587 2.31 -24.60 4.28
C ASP A 587 2.23 -25.68 3.18
N ASP A 588 1.27 -26.60 3.30
CA ASP A 588 1.10 -27.72 2.37
C ASP A 588 0.80 -27.27 0.93
N SER A 589 0.16 -26.10 0.77
CA SER A 589 -0.09 -25.48 -0.53
C SER A 589 1.21 -25.15 -1.27
N LEU A 590 2.15 -24.51 -0.57
CA LEU A 590 3.48 -24.17 -1.09
C LEU A 590 4.29 -25.43 -1.40
N ARG A 591 4.26 -26.43 -0.50
CA ARG A 591 4.96 -27.71 -0.72
C ARG A 591 4.47 -28.41 -1.98
N ARG A 592 3.15 -28.40 -2.24
CA ARG A 592 2.55 -28.96 -3.45
C ARG A 592 3.00 -28.20 -4.69
N SER A 593 2.97 -26.87 -4.67
CA SER A 593 3.43 -26.04 -5.80
C SER A 593 4.90 -26.28 -6.13
N VAL A 594 5.77 -26.43 -5.12
CA VAL A 594 7.19 -26.82 -5.31
C VAL A 594 7.30 -28.21 -5.93
N GLY A 595 6.54 -29.18 -5.44
CA GLY A 595 6.51 -30.53 -5.98
C GLY A 595 6.12 -30.56 -7.46
N GLU A 596 5.09 -29.81 -7.84
CA GLU A 596 4.66 -29.66 -9.23
C GLU A 596 5.74 -28.99 -10.10
N ALA A 597 6.32 -27.89 -9.64
CA ALA A 597 7.38 -27.19 -10.36
C ALA A 597 8.62 -28.05 -10.60
N ARG A 598 8.97 -28.97 -9.69
CA ARG A 598 10.05 -29.94 -9.94
C ARG A 598 9.76 -30.91 -11.08
N THR A 599 8.49 -31.25 -11.29
CA THR A 599 8.08 -32.18 -12.36
C THR A 599 7.81 -31.50 -13.69
N ARG A 600 7.25 -30.27 -13.66
CA ARG A 600 6.79 -29.53 -14.84
C ARG A 600 7.63 -28.28 -15.15
N ILE A 601 8.76 -28.09 -14.45
CA ILE A 601 9.61 -26.90 -14.48
C ILE A 601 8.95 -25.66 -13.84
N SER A 602 7.65 -25.44 -14.06
CA SER A 602 6.87 -24.36 -13.45
C SER A 602 5.49 -24.80 -12.96
N SER A 603 4.95 -24.10 -11.97
CA SER A 603 3.57 -24.22 -11.48
C SER A 603 3.10 -22.84 -11.02
N ALA A 604 1.85 -22.47 -11.33
CA ALA A 604 1.21 -21.28 -10.79
C ALA A 604 -0.27 -21.57 -10.55
N SER A 605 -0.75 -21.26 -9.34
CA SER A 605 -2.13 -21.49 -8.96
C SER A 605 -2.55 -20.57 -7.81
N ILE A 606 -3.86 -20.47 -7.62
CA ILE A 606 -4.44 -19.84 -6.44
C ILE A 606 -4.60 -20.93 -5.39
N THR A 607 -4.06 -20.70 -4.19
CA THR A 607 -4.14 -21.64 -3.09
C THR A 607 -4.53 -20.93 -1.80
N ASP A 608 -5.34 -21.60 -0.99
CA ASP A 608 -5.59 -21.17 0.39
C ASP A 608 -4.34 -21.44 1.22
N SER A 609 -3.68 -20.37 1.67
CA SER A 609 -2.61 -20.45 2.66
C SER A 609 -3.18 -20.21 4.05
N SER A 610 -2.37 -20.47 5.08
CA SER A 610 -2.76 -20.20 6.48
C SER A 610 -3.21 -18.76 6.77
N ALA A 611 -2.79 -17.79 5.94
CA ALA A 611 -3.15 -16.38 6.04
C ALA A 611 -4.35 -15.97 5.14
N GLY A 612 -4.91 -16.90 4.37
CA GLY A 612 -5.99 -16.67 3.41
C GLY A 612 -5.60 -17.06 1.97
N PRO A 613 -6.45 -16.78 0.98
CA PRO A 613 -6.15 -17.09 -0.42
C PRO A 613 -4.93 -16.30 -0.88
N SER A 614 -4.01 -16.98 -1.53
CA SER A 614 -2.76 -16.44 -2.08
C SER A 614 -2.53 -16.96 -3.49
N VAL A 615 -1.89 -16.13 -4.32
CA VAL A 615 -1.37 -16.57 -5.61
C VAL A 615 0.04 -17.09 -5.37
N VAL A 616 0.26 -18.36 -5.71
CA VAL A 616 1.54 -19.04 -5.56
C VAL A 616 2.07 -19.39 -6.95
N ALA A 617 3.31 -19.01 -7.21
CA ALA A 617 4.03 -19.42 -8.40
C ALA A 617 5.38 -20.00 -8.00
N SER A 618 5.74 -21.14 -8.59
CA SER A 618 6.97 -21.88 -8.31
C SER A 618 7.65 -22.26 -9.62
N VAL A 619 8.96 -22.09 -9.68
CA VAL A 619 9.78 -22.44 -10.86
C VAL A 619 11.08 -23.10 -10.40
N ALA A 620 11.40 -24.25 -10.96
CA ALA A 620 12.64 -24.97 -10.67
C ALA A 620 13.83 -24.30 -11.35
N ILE A 621 14.94 -24.15 -10.62
CA ILE A 621 16.20 -23.67 -11.20
C ILE A 621 16.81 -24.83 -12.00
N GLY A 622 16.82 -24.71 -13.34
CA GLY A 622 17.34 -25.72 -14.27
C GLY A 622 18.22 -25.10 -15.38
N GLY A 623 18.50 -25.85 -16.44
CA GLY A 623 19.16 -25.36 -17.66
C GLY A 623 20.66 -25.64 -17.77
N SER A 624 21.44 -25.58 -16.68
CA SER A 624 22.83 -26.04 -16.64
C SER A 624 22.99 -27.26 -15.73
N ARG A 625 23.94 -28.16 -16.04
CA ARG A 625 24.19 -29.37 -15.22
C ARG A 625 24.53 -29.00 -13.76
N ALA A 626 25.31 -27.93 -13.58
CA ALA A 626 25.70 -27.44 -12.27
C ALA A 626 24.52 -26.83 -11.48
N ALA A 627 23.68 -26.01 -12.12
CA ALA A 627 22.51 -25.43 -11.46
C ALA A 627 21.43 -26.48 -11.14
N THR A 628 21.21 -27.44 -12.06
CA THR A 628 20.24 -28.53 -11.87
C THR A 628 20.63 -29.44 -10.70
N ALA A 629 21.93 -29.62 -10.44
CA ALA A 629 22.43 -30.43 -9.33
C ALA A 629 22.04 -29.87 -7.94
N LEU A 630 21.76 -28.56 -7.83
CA LEU A 630 21.29 -27.98 -6.58
C LEU A 630 19.85 -28.39 -6.22
N GLY A 631 19.02 -28.73 -7.21
CA GLY A 631 17.62 -29.09 -7.00
C GLY A 631 16.78 -27.96 -6.37
N TRP A 632 17.18 -26.70 -6.57
CA TRP A 632 16.52 -25.54 -5.99
C TRP A 632 15.26 -25.15 -6.77
N VAL A 633 14.30 -24.60 -6.05
CA VAL A 633 13.05 -24.06 -6.60
C VAL A 633 12.82 -22.67 -6.05
N VAL A 634 12.50 -21.71 -6.91
CA VAL A 634 12.04 -20.38 -6.52
C VAL A 634 10.53 -20.46 -6.32
N VAL A 635 10.04 -19.98 -5.18
CA VAL A 635 8.62 -19.95 -4.83
C VAL A 635 8.26 -18.53 -4.45
N ALA A 636 7.23 -17.99 -5.07
CA ALA A 636 6.70 -16.69 -4.74
C ALA A 636 5.24 -16.81 -4.31
N GLU A 637 4.92 -16.20 -3.17
CA GLU A 637 3.59 -16.16 -2.58
C GLU A 637 3.16 -14.69 -2.45
N GLN A 638 1.95 -14.39 -2.91
CA GLN A 638 1.34 -13.08 -2.71
C GLN A 638 -0.11 -13.23 -2.26
N PRO A 639 -0.51 -12.71 -1.10
CA PRO A 639 -1.91 -12.72 -0.66
C PRO A 639 -2.81 -12.03 -1.68
N VAL A 640 -3.99 -12.60 -1.95
CA VAL A 640 -4.94 -12.03 -2.91
C VAL A 640 -5.36 -10.61 -2.49
N ALA A 641 -5.44 -10.34 -1.18
CA ALA A 641 -5.74 -9.01 -0.64
C ALA A 641 -4.67 -7.94 -0.94
N GLU A 642 -3.44 -8.34 -1.25
CA GLU A 642 -2.33 -7.43 -1.59
C GLU A 642 -2.20 -7.19 -3.08
N LEU A 643 -2.93 -7.94 -3.92
CA LEU A 643 -2.97 -7.68 -5.36
C LEU A 643 -3.67 -6.35 -5.63
N ASN A 644 -3.13 -5.60 -6.59
CA ASN A 644 -3.71 -4.33 -7.07
C ASN A 644 -4.88 -4.60 -8.03
N LEU A 645 -5.88 -5.33 -7.54
CA LEU A 645 -7.13 -5.60 -8.23
C LEU A 645 -8.11 -4.44 -7.97
N PRO A 646 -8.92 -4.03 -8.97
CA PRO A 646 -9.93 -2.99 -8.80
C PRO A 646 -10.85 -3.24 -7.60
N GLU A 647 -11.24 -4.49 -7.37
CA GLU A 647 -12.09 -4.90 -6.25
C GLU A 647 -11.38 -4.75 -4.91
N ASN A 648 -10.07 -4.99 -4.83
CA ASN A 648 -9.30 -4.77 -3.60
C ASN A 648 -9.17 -3.28 -3.29
N GLU A 649 -9.02 -2.43 -4.31
CA GLU A 649 -9.06 -0.98 -4.14
C GLU A 649 -10.43 -0.52 -3.64
N LEU A 650 -11.51 -1.01 -4.26
CA LEU A 650 -12.87 -0.74 -3.80
C LEU A 650 -13.08 -1.20 -2.36
N ARG A 651 -12.57 -2.39 -1.99
CA ARG A 651 -12.61 -2.95 -0.64
C ARG A 651 -11.89 -2.04 0.37
N ARG A 652 -10.64 -1.64 0.08
CA ARG A 652 -9.85 -0.73 0.92
C ARG A 652 -10.59 0.59 1.12
N ARG A 653 -11.11 1.18 0.05
CA ARG A 653 -11.87 2.44 0.10
C ARG A 653 -13.18 2.31 0.89
N ALA A 654 -13.91 1.21 0.71
CA ALA A 654 -15.14 0.92 1.45
C ALA A 654 -14.89 0.76 2.96
N LEU A 655 -13.80 0.11 3.37
CA LEU A 655 -13.41 0.00 4.77
C LEU A 655 -13.11 1.37 5.41
N VAL A 656 -12.44 2.27 4.68
CA VAL A 656 -12.22 3.66 5.13
C VAL A 656 -13.54 4.40 5.33
N VAL A 657 -14.46 4.31 4.37
CA VAL A 657 -15.80 4.94 4.47
C VAL A 657 -16.61 4.36 5.61
N ALA A 658 -16.60 3.02 5.78
CA ALA A 658 -17.28 2.35 6.87
C ALA A 658 -16.73 2.80 8.24
N LEU A 659 -15.41 2.91 8.38
CA LEU A 659 -14.74 3.40 9.58
C LEU A 659 -15.12 4.84 9.90
N LEU A 660 -15.12 5.73 8.89
CA LEU A 660 -15.57 7.12 9.05
C LEU A 660 -17.02 7.19 9.53
N GLY A 661 -17.91 6.37 8.95
CA GLY A 661 -19.30 6.27 9.39
C GLY A 661 -19.45 5.82 10.84
N ALA A 662 -18.67 4.82 11.26
CA ALA A 662 -18.63 4.33 12.64
C ALA A 662 -18.15 5.40 13.63
N VAL A 663 -17.13 6.18 13.25
CA VAL A 663 -16.63 7.30 14.07
C VAL A 663 -17.67 8.40 14.20
N ILE A 664 -18.36 8.77 13.11
CA ILE A 664 -19.45 9.76 13.15
C ILE A 664 -20.60 9.27 14.04
N ALA A 665 -20.98 7.99 13.95
CA ALA A 665 -22.00 7.39 14.80
C ALA A 665 -21.64 7.49 16.29
N LEU A 666 -20.40 7.12 16.64
CA LEU A 666 -19.90 7.19 18.01
C LEU A 666 -19.90 8.63 18.54
N LEU A 667 -19.36 9.56 17.75
CA LEU A 667 -19.32 10.98 18.10
C LEU A 667 -20.73 11.54 18.34
N HIS A 668 -21.67 11.21 17.46
CA HIS A 668 -23.06 11.65 17.58
C HIS A 668 -23.74 11.09 18.83
N CYS A 669 -23.53 9.81 19.13
CA CYS A 669 -24.06 9.14 20.32
C CYS A 669 -23.52 9.79 21.61
N VAL A 670 -22.20 9.93 21.71
CA VAL A 670 -21.53 10.50 22.88
C VAL A 670 -21.98 11.95 23.10
N TRP A 671 -22.07 12.74 22.03
CA TRP A 671 -22.52 14.13 22.12
C TRP A 671 -23.95 14.21 22.69
N HIS A 672 -24.91 13.46 22.13
CA HIS A 672 -26.30 13.50 22.59
C HIS A 672 -26.45 12.96 24.03
N GLU A 673 -25.77 11.87 24.35
CA GLU A 673 -25.85 11.23 25.67
C GLU A 673 -25.32 12.15 26.77
N LEU A 674 -24.14 12.77 26.57
CA LEU A 674 -23.51 13.62 27.57
C LEU A 674 -24.16 15.01 27.67
N MET A 675 -24.56 15.60 26.55
CA MET A 675 -25.03 16.99 26.51
C MET A 675 -26.52 17.14 26.82
N PHE A 676 -27.36 16.15 26.47
CA PHE A 676 -28.81 16.29 26.59
C PHE A 676 -29.48 15.15 27.35
N VAL A 677 -29.23 13.89 26.99
CA VAL A 677 -29.97 12.75 27.58
C VAL A 677 -29.71 12.64 29.07
N ARG A 678 -28.43 12.60 29.49
CA ARG A 678 -28.08 12.51 30.92
C ARG A 678 -28.57 13.73 31.72
N PRO A 679 -28.34 14.99 31.28
CA PRO A 679 -28.89 16.15 31.97
C PRO A 679 -30.43 16.14 32.07
N LEU A 680 -31.16 15.87 30.98
CA LEU A 680 -32.63 15.84 30.99
C LEU A 680 -33.18 14.79 31.94
N ARG A 681 -32.57 13.60 32.00
CA ARG A 681 -32.97 12.54 32.93
C ARG A 681 -32.74 12.93 34.39
N ARG A 682 -31.64 13.63 34.68
CA ARG A 682 -31.38 14.17 36.03
C ARG A 682 -32.42 15.21 36.42
N THR A 683 -32.78 16.12 35.50
CA THR A 683 -33.82 17.13 35.73
C THR A 683 -35.20 16.49 35.88
N ALA A 684 -35.53 15.47 35.09
CA ALA A 684 -36.78 14.71 35.23
C ALA A 684 -36.88 14.02 36.59
N ALA A 685 -35.81 13.36 37.05
CA ALA A 685 -35.78 12.74 38.37
C ALA A 685 -35.89 13.78 39.52
N ALA A 686 -35.32 14.98 39.35
CA ALA A 686 -35.50 16.07 40.31
C ALA A 686 -36.94 16.59 40.34
N GLY A 687 -37.58 16.71 39.17
CA GLY A 687 -38.99 17.07 39.07
C GLY A 687 -39.94 16.04 39.70
N GLU A 688 -39.64 14.75 39.55
CA GLU A 688 -40.39 13.68 40.22
C GLU A 688 -40.32 13.80 41.74
N ARG A 689 -39.12 14.00 42.31
CA ARG A 689 -38.95 14.24 43.76
C ARG A 689 -39.74 15.46 44.25
N LEU A 690 -39.80 16.52 43.43
CA LEU A 690 -40.57 17.73 43.76
C LEU A 690 -42.08 17.45 43.80
N VAL A 691 -42.59 16.64 42.87
CA VAL A 691 -43.99 16.19 42.87
C VAL A 691 -44.29 15.31 44.08
N ASP A 692 -43.33 14.48 44.49
CA ASP A 692 -43.43 13.63 45.69
C ASP A 692 -43.32 14.44 47.01
N GLY A 693 -43.12 15.76 46.92
CA GLY A 693 -43.15 16.67 48.07
C GLY A 693 -41.79 17.13 48.59
N ASP A 694 -40.68 16.76 47.94
CA ASP A 694 -39.36 17.27 48.28
C ASP A 694 -39.17 18.71 47.77
N ILE A 695 -39.59 19.67 48.59
CA ILE A 695 -39.37 21.10 48.35
C ILE A 695 -38.05 21.60 48.94
N LYS A 696 -37.26 20.75 49.62
CA LYS A 696 -36.05 21.19 50.34
C LYS A 696 -34.77 20.98 49.53
N SER A 697 -34.72 19.97 48.66
CA SER A 697 -33.54 19.73 47.83
C SER A 697 -33.37 20.82 46.77
N VAL A 698 -32.18 21.41 46.73
CA VAL A 698 -31.84 22.44 45.73
C VAL A 698 -31.54 21.78 44.39
N ILE A 699 -32.16 22.30 43.32
CA ILE A 699 -31.94 21.81 41.96
C ILE A 699 -30.90 22.71 41.30
N TYR A 700 -29.67 22.22 41.15
CA TYR A 700 -28.57 22.99 40.58
C TYR A 700 -28.55 22.91 39.04
N PRO A 701 -28.66 24.04 38.31
CA PRO A 701 -28.42 24.08 36.87
C PRO A 701 -26.92 23.98 36.60
N VAL A 702 -26.48 22.87 36.01
CA VAL A 702 -25.04 22.59 35.77
C VAL A 702 -24.53 23.21 34.46
N ARG A 703 -25.41 23.51 33.49
CA ARG A 703 -25.03 23.96 32.13
C ARG A 703 -25.84 25.18 31.71
N GLN A 704 -25.27 26.01 30.84
CA GLN A 704 -25.92 27.19 30.24
C GLN A 704 -26.49 26.85 28.86
N ASP A 705 -27.40 25.87 28.82
CA ASP A 705 -28.10 25.40 27.62
C ASP A 705 -29.62 25.35 27.87
N HIS A 706 -30.39 24.92 26.87
CA HIS A 706 -31.86 24.83 26.97
C HIS A 706 -32.32 23.93 28.14
N VAL A 707 -31.54 22.90 28.50
CA VAL A 707 -31.85 21.99 29.61
C VAL A 707 -31.55 22.68 30.95
N GLY A 708 -30.44 23.40 31.02
CA GLY A 708 -30.08 24.27 32.14
C GLY A 708 -31.11 25.35 32.41
N THR A 709 -31.65 25.96 31.36
CA THR A 709 -32.76 26.93 31.44
C THR A 709 -34.01 26.29 32.06
N ILE A 710 -34.43 25.12 31.55
CA ILE A 710 -35.56 24.38 32.12
C ILE A 710 -35.32 24.02 33.59
N THR A 711 -34.09 23.59 33.91
CA THR A 711 -33.69 23.24 35.28
C THR A 711 -33.74 24.46 36.20
N SER A 712 -33.31 25.63 35.72
CA SER A 712 -33.39 26.90 36.45
C SER A 712 -34.83 27.34 36.68
N CYS A 713 -35.69 27.23 35.66
CA CYS A 713 -37.13 27.51 35.80
C CYS A 713 -37.79 26.57 36.83
N LEU A 714 -37.42 25.28 36.84
CA LEU A 714 -37.92 24.33 37.83
C LEU A 714 -37.47 24.70 39.26
N GLU A 715 -36.23 25.14 39.44
CA GLU A 715 -35.72 25.63 40.72
C GLU A 715 -36.43 26.92 41.18
N ILE A 716 -36.71 27.86 40.27
CA ILE A 716 -37.51 29.08 40.57
C ILE A 716 -38.92 28.68 41.04
N CYS A 717 -39.56 27.73 40.35
CA CYS A 717 -40.87 27.20 40.76
C CYS A 717 -40.81 26.54 42.15
N ARG A 718 -39.77 25.75 42.44
CA ARG A 718 -39.56 25.15 43.78
C ARG A 718 -39.40 26.23 44.85
N GLN A 719 -38.58 27.25 44.61
CA GLN A 719 -38.39 28.37 45.55
C GLN A 719 -39.69 29.15 45.78
N ALA A 720 -40.49 29.36 44.72
CA ALA A 720 -41.80 30.01 44.86
C ALA A 720 -42.79 29.17 45.67
N LEU A 721 -42.72 27.84 45.62
CA LEU A 721 -43.52 26.97 46.47
C LEU A 721 -43.10 27.03 47.94
N ALA A 722 -41.80 27.23 48.23
CA ALA A 722 -41.28 27.31 49.60
C ALA A 722 -41.46 28.70 50.24
N ASP A 723 -41.19 29.76 49.48
CA ASP A 723 -41.11 31.14 49.98
C ASP A 723 -42.28 32.04 49.50
N GLY A 724 -43.12 31.58 48.56
CA GLY A 724 -44.26 32.30 48.00
C GLY A 724 -44.06 32.88 46.60
N THR A 725 -45.16 33.30 45.95
CA THR A 725 -45.22 33.73 44.54
C THR A 725 -44.37 34.95 44.19
N HIS A 726 -43.97 35.75 45.19
CA HIS A 726 -43.07 36.88 45.01
C HIS A 726 -41.68 36.49 44.49
N ARG A 727 -41.31 35.20 44.60
CA ARG A 727 -40.06 34.62 44.05
C ARG A 727 -40.08 34.41 42.53
N LEU A 728 -41.23 34.51 41.87
CA LEU A 728 -41.33 34.32 40.42
C LEU A 728 -40.71 35.51 39.66
N GLY A 729 -39.99 35.21 38.57
CA GLY A 729 -39.45 36.21 37.65
C GLY A 729 -38.05 36.78 37.97
N ASP A 730 -37.32 36.24 38.96
CA ASP A 730 -35.94 36.66 39.25
C ASP A 730 -35.02 35.46 39.56
N VAL A 731 -33.84 35.42 38.95
CA VAL A 731 -32.83 34.39 39.18
C VAL A 731 -31.93 34.80 40.35
N ARG A 732 -32.24 34.36 41.57
CA ARG A 732 -31.28 34.48 42.70
C ARG A 732 -30.30 33.31 42.69
N ARG A 733 -29.00 33.60 42.51
CA ARG A 733 -27.95 32.61 42.77
C ARG A 733 -28.04 32.19 44.24
N PRO A 734 -28.03 30.88 44.56
CA PRO A 734 -28.07 30.44 45.95
C PRO A 734 -26.88 31.05 46.70
N ARG A 735 -27.15 31.75 47.81
CA ARG A 735 -26.11 32.16 48.75
C ARG A 735 -25.73 30.94 49.59
N GLY A 736 -24.62 30.30 49.23
CA GLY A 736 -23.98 29.24 50.01
C GLY A 736 -22.63 28.87 49.37
N LYS A 737 -21.56 28.82 50.16
CA LYS A 737 -20.26 28.31 49.71
C LYS A 737 -20.44 26.87 49.20
N PRO A 738 -19.73 26.46 48.12
CA PRO A 738 -19.76 25.07 47.69
C PRO A 738 -19.24 24.21 48.85
N ALA A 739 -20.09 23.31 49.36
CA ALA A 739 -19.61 22.25 50.22
C ALA A 739 -18.63 21.42 49.38
N GLU A 740 -17.39 21.42 49.84
CA GLU A 740 -16.26 20.70 49.28
C GLU A 740 -16.63 19.21 49.17
N ILE A 741 -16.97 18.75 47.96
CA ILE A 741 -17.12 17.32 47.68
C ILE A 741 -15.72 16.74 47.70
N ARG A 742 -15.28 16.31 48.88
CA ARG A 742 -14.07 15.51 49.06
C ARG A 742 -14.30 14.18 48.31
N PRO A 743 -13.48 13.82 47.31
CA PRO A 743 -13.56 12.49 46.74
C PRO A 743 -13.20 11.47 47.82
N ARG A 744 -14.08 10.48 47.99
CA ARG A 744 -13.89 9.33 48.88
C ARG A 744 -12.69 8.54 48.34
N ARG A 745 -11.50 8.85 48.87
CA ARG A 745 -10.26 8.13 48.58
C ARG A 745 -10.44 6.70 49.09
N SER A 746 -10.35 5.73 48.18
CA SER A 746 -10.31 4.31 48.51
C SER A 746 -9.15 4.04 49.46
N ALA A 747 -9.43 3.26 50.50
CA ALA A 747 -8.42 2.71 51.38
C ALA A 747 -7.55 1.73 50.60
N ALA A 748 -6.27 2.06 50.43
CA ALA A 748 -5.23 1.11 50.07
C ALA A 748 -3.92 1.55 50.74
N GLY A 749 -3.45 0.70 51.66
CA GLY A 749 -2.04 0.40 51.96
C GLY A 749 -1.06 1.55 52.21
N SER A 750 -0.68 1.71 53.48
CA SER A 750 0.59 2.31 53.89
C SER A 750 1.79 1.60 53.26
N PRO A 751 2.92 2.30 53.07
CA PRO A 751 4.12 1.87 53.78
C PRO A 751 4.82 3.00 54.54
N LYS A 752 5.54 2.58 55.59
CA LYS A 752 6.30 3.38 56.55
C LYS A 752 7.75 3.63 56.08
N HIS A 753 8.37 4.70 56.62
CA HIS A 753 9.82 5.00 56.76
C HIS A 753 10.62 5.17 55.44
N ALA A 754 11.63 6.04 55.28
CA ALA A 754 12.48 6.88 56.14
C ALA A 754 12.95 8.10 55.28
N LEU A 755 13.05 9.33 55.80
CA LEU A 755 14.29 9.92 56.35
C LEU A 755 15.57 9.55 55.59
N ILE A 756 16.15 10.50 54.85
CA ILE A 756 17.57 10.89 54.93
C ILE A 756 17.74 12.28 54.31
N ARG A 757 18.40 13.14 55.07
CA ARG A 757 18.98 14.44 54.73
C ARG A 757 20.48 14.29 54.99
N ARG A 758 21.34 14.43 53.99
CA ARG A 758 22.60 15.22 54.02
C ARG A 758 23.54 14.89 52.86
N GLU A 759 24.02 15.97 52.25
CA GLU A 759 25.43 16.26 51.90
C GLU A 759 26.30 15.12 51.36
N SER A 760 26.48 15.09 50.03
CA SER A 760 27.74 15.30 49.31
C SER A 760 27.52 15.00 47.83
#